data_AF-A0AAN8NIZ5-F1
#
_entry.id   AF-A0AAN8NIZ5-F1
#
_cell.length_a   1.000
_cell.length_b   1.000
_cell.length_c   1.000
_cell.angle_alpha   90.00
_cell.angle_beta   90.00
_cell.angle_gamma   90.00
#
_symmetry.space_group_name_H-M   'P 1'
#
loop_
_entity.id
_entity.type
_entity.pdbx_description
1 polymer ?
#
loop_
_entity_poly.entity_id
_entity_poly.type
_entity_poly.pdbx_seq_one_letter_code
_entity_poly.pdbx_strand_id
1 'polypeptide(L)'
;MSISSVKIYINRALENLDSPYRVDEVEPDLIQAEQRLPNLSPSDAGPLIAQIADIRTKLENIVRPADARQITAAQGKVRQARDFIETNHGDLTQSGKDHVEELFQRAVEHLEQITDARKAEQLKAPVLAEIDGIRTQYGTTGATAPIPPPPPPPAPKPVPSQNFPRAKSKVFWAKEYFNTPGRIGQTEPELAQAEELLEGDASDEADALRAEIAELRDKLADIVMPSEEGYVRAAQRDVQSVRDYIGRQREYLDRGDTKQELDRQLQRIIDEGLSRIKHPRKADQLKAPILAEIALIRSELNIVTLTPTSQPSPEPVWSQARSQPQGDSLHINASVPSFDDQDRLNRAKRSIGQARNNIESRRTEGVENLFFEATNLMAPVSAAHKDNLLAEIEQLRKELEATRLEESTRVITGDLDRKLQSIEMDIETPSRLQYSVISFKQRFERDDVRRILTPKIYRDYETRLENLLASGAARVKAEKLDRANSALQRLYDKLAVNPFTGLEQYEANRMDGELRSMKWQVEKELNQLPDDDVDRLRIYQELKNTDAKFEAYSNEWAKAGTHDSVKREWQMIRNEVQGWEQEFLHPDNRALEEPDMPQTRLAIHRVNYYLHSDSSVQRTRDENPGDSVIAAVDYEAEQLLEAAGTKMASAFHHLMEAAEKMEAPIQDRWLRDKPGYLITSAEGTFQNTKFCEPVVQRIRALDQRWKDELEATHRARESLGERLSLEAIQKWPSIVAAIPSIVSYFDPSSAKPGDAVHLSGVYNRAGWDFDGNQYGFSMRFNGVPLGGIYDTYINKALDHAAYVLKLTIDDHKEWDLVGIVLGPGSINQRTKRTIRRGMDTEEIEEWLPVGCLRLRIIALRAGPVVVGP
;
A
#
# COMPACT_ATOMS: atom_id res chain seq x y z
N MET A 1 -38.38 -37.88 9.13
CA MET A 1 -37.92 -36.54 8.72
C MET A 1 -37.83 -36.50 7.20
N SER A 2 -38.06 -35.35 6.55
CA SER A 2 -38.01 -35.27 5.08
C SER A 2 -36.59 -35.02 4.57
N ILE A 3 -36.26 -35.56 3.38
CA ILE A 3 -35.03 -35.25 2.63
C ILE A 3 -34.82 -33.74 2.51
N SER A 4 -35.91 -32.98 2.38
CA SER A 4 -35.90 -31.51 2.32
C SER A 4 -35.20 -30.88 3.53
N SER A 5 -35.36 -31.45 4.73
CA SER A 5 -34.72 -30.91 5.93
C SER A 5 -33.19 -31.05 5.92
N VAL A 6 -32.65 -32.15 5.40
CA VAL A 6 -31.18 -32.34 5.25
C VAL A 6 -30.65 -31.43 4.15
N LYS A 7 -31.38 -31.30 3.03
CA LYS A 7 -31.00 -30.41 1.93
C LYS A 7 -30.95 -28.93 2.32
N ILE A 8 -31.79 -28.48 3.26
CA ILE A 8 -31.72 -27.10 3.76
C ILE A 8 -30.37 -26.81 4.41
N TYR A 9 -29.86 -27.71 5.26
CA TYR A 9 -28.54 -27.51 5.90
C TYR A 9 -27.39 -27.65 4.92
N ILE A 10 -27.47 -28.59 3.96
CA ILE A 10 -26.46 -28.72 2.90
C ILE A 10 -26.42 -27.47 2.01
N ASN A 11 -27.57 -26.91 1.63
CA ASN A 11 -27.64 -25.68 0.84
C ASN A 11 -27.12 -24.48 1.62
N ARG A 12 -27.46 -24.37 2.92
CA ARG A 12 -26.92 -23.31 3.78
C ARG A 12 -25.40 -23.43 3.95
N ALA A 13 -24.88 -24.66 4.10
CA ALA A 13 -23.46 -24.93 4.12
C ALA A 13 -22.78 -24.51 2.81
N LEU A 14 -23.41 -24.74 1.64
CA LEU A 14 -22.91 -24.27 0.35
C LEU A 14 -22.94 -22.74 0.23
N GLU A 15 -24.04 -22.09 0.61
CA GLU A 15 -24.15 -20.61 0.62
C GLU A 15 -23.10 -19.97 1.55
N ASN A 16 -22.87 -20.58 2.71
CA ASN A 16 -21.87 -20.14 3.67
C ASN A 16 -20.43 -20.46 3.20
N LEU A 17 -20.22 -21.51 2.40
CA LEU A 17 -18.94 -21.86 1.79
C LEU A 17 -18.53 -20.82 0.72
N ASP A 18 -19.49 -20.29 -0.04
CA ASP A 18 -19.26 -19.24 -1.04
C ASP A 18 -19.08 -17.84 -0.39
N SER A 19 -19.42 -17.69 0.88
CA SER A 19 -19.26 -16.46 1.64
C SER A 19 -17.92 -16.44 2.39
N PRO A 20 -16.99 -15.52 2.08
CA PRO A 20 -15.71 -15.46 2.79
C PRO A 20 -15.90 -15.22 4.30
N TYR A 21 -16.99 -14.57 4.72
CA TYR A 21 -17.22 -14.18 6.11
C TYR A 21 -17.97 -15.23 6.96
N ARG A 22 -18.48 -16.31 6.37
CA ARG A 22 -19.34 -17.28 7.07
C ARG A 22 -18.86 -18.73 6.98
N VAL A 23 -17.60 -18.91 6.61
CA VAL A 23 -16.95 -20.23 6.48
C VAL A 23 -16.99 -21.02 7.80
N ASP A 24 -17.07 -20.35 8.94
CA ASP A 24 -17.22 -20.92 10.27
C ASP A 24 -18.60 -21.54 10.53
N GLU A 25 -19.64 -21.13 9.80
CA GLU A 25 -20.98 -21.70 9.90
C GLU A 25 -21.15 -23.00 9.08
N VAL A 26 -20.22 -23.30 8.15
CA VAL A 26 -20.30 -24.47 7.24
C VAL A 26 -20.27 -25.80 8.01
N GLU A 27 -19.29 -26.01 8.90
CA GLU A 27 -19.16 -27.28 9.62
C GLU A 27 -20.34 -27.54 10.59
N PRO A 28 -20.83 -26.55 11.38
CA PRO A 28 -22.06 -26.70 12.14
C PRO A 28 -23.26 -27.14 11.29
N ASP A 29 -23.45 -26.55 10.12
CA ASP A 29 -24.54 -26.93 9.21
C ASP A 29 -24.36 -28.36 8.66
N LEU A 30 -23.12 -28.79 8.35
CA LEU A 30 -22.84 -30.17 7.94
C LEU A 30 -23.08 -31.19 9.06
N ILE A 31 -22.68 -30.89 10.30
CA ILE A 31 -22.97 -31.74 11.47
C ILE A 31 -24.49 -31.88 11.68
N GLN A 32 -25.23 -30.78 11.51
CA GLN A 32 -26.70 -30.79 11.57
C GLN A 32 -27.30 -31.64 10.43
N ALA A 33 -26.75 -31.59 9.22
CA ALA A 33 -27.16 -32.45 8.12
C ALA A 33 -26.90 -33.93 8.45
N GLU A 34 -25.73 -34.27 8.98
CA GLU A 34 -25.32 -35.64 9.31
C GLU A 34 -26.16 -36.28 10.42
N GLN A 35 -26.45 -35.55 11.49
CA GLN A 35 -27.29 -36.04 12.59
C GLN A 35 -28.70 -36.49 12.12
N ARG A 36 -29.15 -35.99 10.96
CA ARG A 36 -30.46 -36.30 10.39
C ARG A 36 -30.43 -37.44 9.37
N LEU A 37 -29.25 -37.80 8.84
CA LEU A 37 -29.07 -38.87 7.85
C LEU A 37 -29.58 -40.25 8.30
N PRO A 38 -29.43 -40.69 9.58
CA PRO A 38 -29.90 -42.02 10.01
C PRO A 38 -31.42 -42.22 9.88
N ASN A 39 -32.20 -41.15 9.70
CA ASN A 39 -33.65 -41.20 9.54
C ASN A 39 -34.10 -41.32 8.07
N LEU A 40 -33.16 -41.39 7.13
CA LEU A 40 -33.43 -41.54 5.70
C LEU A 40 -33.17 -42.98 5.24
N SER A 41 -33.79 -43.36 4.13
CA SER A 41 -33.48 -44.64 3.48
C SER A 41 -32.02 -44.63 2.98
N PRO A 42 -31.33 -45.78 2.90
CA PRO A 42 -29.96 -45.84 2.38
C PRO A 42 -29.81 -45.28 0.96
N SER A 43 -30.84 -45.45 0.11
CA SER A 43 -30.84 -44.92 -1.26
C SER A 43 -30.91 -43.40 -1.31
N ASP A 44 -31.59 -42.77 -0.35
CA ASP A 44 -31.70 -41.31 -0.27
C ASP A 44 -30.52 -40.67 0.48
N ALA A 45 -29.93 -41.40 1.45
CA ALA A 45 -28.80 -40.92 2.25
C ALA A 45 -27.48 -40.91 1.46
N GLY A 46 -27.25 -41.90 0.59
CA GLY A 46 -26.00 -42.05 -0.16
C GLY A 46 -25.54 -40.79 -0.91
N PRO A 47 -26.39 -40.18 -1.77
CA PRO A 47 -26.03 -38.94 -2.47
C PRO A 47 -25.74 -37.75 -1.54
N LEU A 48 -26.44 -37.65 -0.41
CA LEU A 48 -26.27 -36.56 0.56
C LEU A 48 -24.95 -36.71 1.35
N ILE A 49 -24.56 -37.94 1.69
CA ILE A 49 -23.25 -38.25 2.29
C ILE A 49 -22.12 -37.84 1.34
N ALA A 50 -22.25 -38.15 0.05
CA ALA A 50 -21.27 -37.74 -0.95
C ALA A 50 -21.15 -36.21 -1.08
N GLN A 51 -22.28 -35.48 -1.02
CA GLN A 51 -22.27 -34.01 -1.02
C GLN A 51 -21.62 -33.43 0.24
N ILE A 52 -21.91 -33.98 1.43
CA ILE A 52 -21.27 -33.54 2.68
C ILE A 52 -19.75 -33.75 2.61
N ALA A 53 -19.30 -34.89 2.07
CA ALA A 53 -17.88 -35.18 1.85
C ALA A 53 -17.22 -34.21 0.86
N ASP A 54 -17.90 -33.88 -0.25
CA ASP A 54 -17.42 -32.87 -1.21
C ASP A 54 -17.30 -31.47 -0.58
N ILE A 55 -18.31 -31.05 0.20
CA ILE A 55 -18.27 -29.75 0.90
C ILE A 55 -17.13 -29.71 1.93
N ARG A 56 -16.89 -30.79 2.69
CA ARG A 56 -15.73 -30.87 3.60
C ARG A 56 -14.40 -30.80 2.86
N THR A 57 -14.28 -31.47 1.72
CA THR A 57 -13.08 -31.41 0.87
C THR A 57 -12.83 -29.98 0.36
N LYS A 58 -13.89 -29.25 -0.01
CA LYS A 58 -13.78 -27.82 -0.38
C LYS A 58 -13.43 -26.95 0.82
N LEU A 59 -14.06 -27.20 1.97
CA LEU A 59 -13.78 -26.51 3.22
C LEU A 59 -12.32 -26.68 3.65
N GLU A 60 -11.70 -27.84 3.41
CA GLU A 60 -10.27 -28.09 3.64
C GLU A 60 -9.33 -27.19 2.82
N ASN A 61 -9.78 -26.65 1.69
CA ASN A 61 -8.98 -25.76 0.85
C ASN A 61 -9.20 -24.26 1.15
N ILE A 62 -10.23 -23.89 1.91
CA ILE A 62 -10.55 -22.48 2.21
C ILE A 62 -9.85 -22.02 3.50
N VAL A 63 -9.04 -20.97 3.41
CA VAL A 63 -8.46 -20.31 4.60
C VAL A 63 -9.47 -19.28 5.12
N ARG A 64 -9.77 -19.31 6.43
CA ARG A 64 -10.67 -18.33 7.05
C ARG A 64 -10.07 -16.93 6.91
N PRO A 65 -10.85 -15.85 6.68
CA PRO A 65 -10.29 -14.51 6.58
C PRO A 65 -9.59 -14.03 7.85
N ALA A 66 -10.00 -14.50 9.03
CA ALA A 66 -9.30 -14.21 10.28
C ALA A 66 -7.89 -14.82 10.28
N ASP A 67 -7.77 -16.11 9.96
CA ASP A 67 -6.49 -16.82 9.90
C ASP A 67 -5.62 -16.29 8.74
N ALA A 68 -6.22 -15.97 7.59
CA ALA A 68 -5.53 -15.33 6.47
C ALA A 68 -4.92 -13.98 6.86
N ARG A 69 -5.66 -13.15 7.62
CA ARG A 69 -5.13 -11.89 8.17
C ARG A 69 -3.93 -12.12 9.09
N GLN A 70 -3.96 -13.16 9.91
CA GLN A 70 -2.82 -13.50 10.77
C GLN A 70 -1.60 -13.96 9.96
N ILE A 71 -1.79 -14.77 8.92
CA ILE A 71 -0.71 -15.16 8.00
C ILE A 71 -0.11 -13.93 7.32
N THR A 72 -0.95 -13.03 6.79
CA THR A 72 -0.48 -11.79 6.15
C THR A 72 0.25 -10.87 7.15
N ALA A 73 -0.23 -10.76 8.39
CA ALA A 73 0.46 -9.99 9.43
C ALA A 73 1.83 -10.60 9.78
N ALA A 74 1.90 -11.92 9.93
CA ALA A 74 3.16 -12.64 10.17
C ALA A 74 4.14 -12.45 9.00
N GLN A 75 3.70 -12.62 7.76
CA GLN A 75 4.51 -12.35 6.55
C GLN A 75 4.97 -10.89 6.47
N GLY A 76 4.14 -9.94 6.90
CA GLY A 76 4.51 -8.53 7.01
C GLY A 76 5.68 -8.30 7.96
N LYS A 77 5.72 -9.02 9.09
CA LYS A 77 6.84 -8.97 10.04
C LYS A 77 8.11 -9.62 9.50
N VAL A 78 7.98 -10.76 8.81
CA VAL A 78 9.11 -11.41 8.11
C VAL A 78 9.70 -10.48 7.04
N ARG A 79 8.86 -9.75 6.30
CA ARG A 79 9.31 -8.74 5.32
C ARG A 79 10.05 -7.58 5.99
N GLN A 80 9.49 -7.00 7.05
CA GLN A 80 10.15 -5.94 7.83
C GLN A 80 11.55 -6.37 8.31
N ALA A 81 11.69 -7.61 8.76
CA ALA A 81 12.98 -8.16 9.17
C ALA A 81 13.96 -8.26 8.00
N ARG A 82 13.51 -8.73 6.82
CA ARG A 82 14.34 -8.79 5.60
C ARG A 82 14.79 -7.41 5.15
N ASP A 83 13.89 -6.44 5.09
CA ASP A 83 14.18 -5.06 4.67
C ASP A 83 15.21 -4.42 5.63
N PHE A 84 15.09 -4.69 6.94
CA PHE A 84 16.05 -4.23 7.94
C PHE A 84 17.44 -4.85 7.74
N ILE A 85 17.54 -6.16 7.47
CA ILE A 85 18.80 -6.84 7.15
C ILE A 85 19.44 -6.22 5.89
N GLU A 86 18.65 -6.03 4.83
CA GLU A 86 19.11 -5.50 3.55
C GLU A 86 19.61 -4.05 3.68
N THR A 87 18.87 -3.21 4.40
CA THR A 87 19.24 -1.80 4.65
C THR A 87 20.57 -1.67 5.40
N ASN A 88 20.90 -2.66 6.24
CA ASN A 88 22.17 -2.72 6.98
C ASN A 88 23.23 -3.58 6.28
N HIS A 89 23.04 -3.90 4.99
CA HIS A 89 23.97 -4.68 4.16
C HIS A 89 24.35 -6.07 4.75
N GLY A 90 23.48 -6.65 5.59
CA GLY A 90 23.74 -7.90 6.29
C GLY A 90 24.71 -7.80 7.48
N ASP A 91 25.34 -6.64 7.72
CA ASP A 91 26.32 -6.45 8.80
C ASP A 91 25.64 -5.88 10.05
N LEU A 92 24.81 -6.72 10.67
CA LEU A 92 24.00 -6.33 11.83
C LEU A 92 24.84 -6.33 13.12
N THR A 93 24.82 -5.19 13.82
CA THR A 93 25.23 -5.12 15.23
C THR A 93 24.36 -6.04 16.09
N GLN A 94 24.80 -6.35 17.32
CA GLN A 94 24.00 -7.19 18.22
C GLN A 94 22.59 -6.62 18.43
N SER A 95 22.46 -5.31 18.64
CA SER A 95 21.17 -4.64 18.75
C SER A 95 20.31 -4.78 17.49
N GLY A 96 20.94 -4.80 16.30
CA GLY A 96 20.23 -5.05 15.04
C GLY A 96 19.73 -6.49 14.92
N LYS A 97 20.52 -7.48 15.39
CA LYS A 97 20.10 -8.88 15.45
C LYS A 97 18.94 -9.08 16.43
N ASP A 98 19.01 -8.45 17.60
CA ASP A 98 17.96 -8.51 18.61
C ASP A 98 16.63 -7.94 18.05
N HIS A 99 16.70 -6.85 17.28
CA HIS A 99 15.52 -6.28 16.63
C HIS A 99 14.90 -7.20 15.55
N VAL A 100 15.74 -7.85 14.73
CA VAL A 100 15.29 -8.85 13.74
C VAL A 100 14.58 -10.02 14.45
N GLU A 101 15.13 -10.48 15.57
CA GLU A 101 14.54 -11.57 16.34
C GLU A 101 13.22 -11.16 17.02
N GLU A 102 13.09 -9.92 17.49
CA GLU A 102 11.82 -9.36 17.98
C GLU A 102 10.74 -9.38 16.88
N LEU A 103 11.09 -9.05 15.64
CA LEU A 103 10.16 -9.10 14.51
C LEU A 103 9.72 -10.54 14.20
N PHE A 104 10.63 -11.52 14.25
CA PHE A 104 10.26 -12.93 14.10
C PHE A 104 9.39 -13.43 15.24
N GLN A 105 9.67 -13.05 16.48
CA GLN A 105 8.83 -13.41 17.61
C GLN A 105 7.40 -12.90 17.42
N ARG A 106 7.22 -11.65 17.00
CA ARG A 106 5.90 -11.09 16.65
C ARG A 106 5.23 -11.82 15.48
N ALA A 107 6.00 -12.28 14.50
CA ALA A 107 5.46 -13.09 13.41
C ALA A 107 4.89 -14.43 13.94
N VAL A 108 5.62 -15.08 14.85
CA VAL A 108 5.19 -16.33 15.51
C VAL A 108 3.94 -16.09 16.36
N GLU A 109 3.86 -14.98 17.11
CA GLU A 109 2.67 -14.62 17.89
C GLU A 109 1.41 -14.49 17.02
N HIS A 110 1.51 -13.89 15.83
CA HIS A 110 0.40 -13.84 14.88
C HIS A 110 0.01 -15.25 14.40
N LEU A 111 0.99 -16.09 14.08
CA LEU A 111 0.75 -17.47 13.68
C LEU A 111 0.05 -18.29 14.77
N GLU A 112 0.37 -18.06 16.05
CA GLU A 112 -0.28 -18.71 17.19
C GLU A 112 -1.77 -18.35 17.34
N GLN A 113 -2.21 -17.20 16.79
CA GLN A 113 -3.60 -16.76 16.79
C GLN A 113 -4.46 -17.43 15.70
N ILE A 114 -3.89 -18.33 14.87
CA ILE A 114 -4.66 -19.12 13.90
C ILE A 114 -5.58 -20.09 14.64
N THR A 115 -6.89 -19.89 14.46
CA THR A 115 -7.92 -20.60 15.24
C THR A 115 -8.33 -21.94 14.65
N ASP A 116 -8.14 -22.15 13.34
CA ASP A 116 -8.45 -23.44 12.70
C ASP A 116 -7.35 -24.48 13.00
N ALA A 117 -7.50 -25.18 14.13
CA ALA A 117 -6.58 -26.21 14.59
C ALA A 117 -6.30 -27.31 13.56
N ARG A 118 -7.24 -27.55 12.61
CA ARG A 118 -7.08 -28.57 11.56
C ARG A 118 -6.00 -28.19 10.55
N LYS A 119 -5.78 -26.88 10.35
CA LYS A 119 -4.88 -26.33 9.32
C LYS A 119 -3.73 -25.53 9.89
N ALA A 120 -3.73 -25.26 11.19
CA ALA A 120 -2.71 -24.46 11.85
C ALA A 120 -1.29 -24.89 11.45
N GLU A 121 -0.97 -26.17 11.53
CA GLU A 121 0.37 -26.68 11.14
C GLU A 121 0.70 -26.43 9.65
N GLN A 122 -0.25 -26.70 8.75
CA GLN A 122 -0.04 -26.51 7.30
C GLN A 122 0.12 -25.04 6.93
N LEU A 123 -0.61 -24.13 7.59
CA LEU A 123 -0.57 -22.70 7.34
C LEU A 123 0.65 -22.03 7.98
N LYS A 124 1.13 -22.54 9.12
CA LYS A 124 2.32 -22.05 9.83
C LYS A 124 3.62 -22.46 9.14
N ALA A 125 3.69 -23.69 8.66
CA ALA A 125 4.95 -24.30 8.19
C ALA A 125 5.71 -23.46 7.14
N PRO A 126 5.07 -22.86 6.11
CA PRO A 126 5.79 -22.06 5.13
C PRO A 126 6.44 -20.80 5.74
N VAL A 127 5.74 -20.11 6.64
CA VAL A 127 6.24 -18.88 7.28
C VAL A 127 7.36 -19.20 8.27
N LEU A 128 7.23 -20.28 9.04
CA LEU A 128 8.29 -20.74 9.94
C LEU A 128 9.55 -21.18 9.16
N ALA A 129 9.38 -21.89 8.05
CA ALA A 129 10.50 -22.26 7.18
C ALA A 129 11.21 -21.03 6.58
N GLU A 130 10.47 -19.97 6.25
CA GLU A 130 11.04 -18.71 5.79
C GLU A 130 11.84 -18.01 6.90
N ILE A 131 11.31 -17.95 8.13
CA ILE A 131 12.02 -17.42 9.31
C ILE A 131 13.34 -18.18 9.52
N ASP A 132 13.30 -19.51 9.52
CA ASP A 132 14.50 -20.34 9.72
C ASP A 132 15.51 -20.19 8.57
N GLY A 133 15.02 -20.03 7.34
CA GLY A 133 15.85 -19.70 6.18
C GLY A 133 16.60 -18.38 6.37
N ILE A 134 15.92 -17.33 6.84
CA ILE A 134 16.55 -16.03 7.09
C ILE A 134 17.53 -16.11 8.27
N ARG A 135 17.16 -16.78 9.38
CA ARG A 135 18.06 -17.04 10.53
C ARG A 135 19.36 -17.71 10.10
N THR A 136 19.28 -18.68 9.19
CA THR A 136 20.46 -19.33 8.63
C THR A 136 21.31 -18.35 7.81
N GLN A 137 20.69 -17.49 7.00
CA GLN A 137 21.41 -16.56 6.12
C GLN A 137 22.22 -15.50 6.89
N TYR A 138 21.69 -14.91 7.97
CA TYR A 138 22.44 -13.89 8.73
C TYR A 138 23.21 -14.47 9.94
N GLY A 139 22.90 -15.71 10.36
CA GLY A 139 23.61 -16.42 11.43
C GLY A 139 24.92 -17.09 10.98
N THR A 140 25.05 -17.40 9.69
CA THR A 140 26.25 -18.08 9.15
C THR A 140 27.28 -17.05 8.67
N THR A 141 28.12 -16.54 9.58
CA THR A 141 29.34 -15.83 9.21
C THR A 141 30.40 -16.83 8.74
N GLY A 142 30.28 -17.27 7.49
CA GLY A 142 31.27 -18.07 6.78
C GLY A 142 31.98 -17.24 5.71
N ALA A 143 33.28 -17.04 5.91
CA ALA A 143 34.31 -16.48 5.03
C ALA A 143 33.93 -16.20 3.55
N THR A 144 34.09 -14.93 3.16
CA THR A 144 34.20 -14.48 1.77
C THR A 144 35.35 -15.17 1.04
N ALA A 145 35.04 -15.81 -0.10
CA ALA A 145 36.03 -16.34 -1.04
C ALA A 145 36.76 -15.21 -1.81
N PRO A 146 37.99 -15.44 -2.30
CA PRO A 146 38.78 -14.42 -3.00
C PRO A 146 38.19 -14.12 -4.37
N ILE A 147 37.99 -12.82 -4.65
CA ILE A 147 37.53 -12.29 -5.92
C ILE A 147 38.64 -12.44 -6.98
N PRO A 148 38.38 -13.00 -8.17
CA PRO A 148 39.35 -13.04 -9.27
C PRO A 148 39.60 -11.63 -9.87
N PRO A 149 40.78 -11.37 -10.45
CA PRO A 149 41.16 -10.04 -10.91
C PRO A 149 40.24 -9.53 -12.04
N PRO A 150 39.87 -8.24 -12.04
CA PRO A 150 38.90 -7.70 -12.98
C PRO A 150 39.47 -7.60 -14.39
N PRO A 151 38.65 -7.88 -15.43
CA PRO A 151 38.99 -7.55 -16.81
C PRO A 151 39.12 -6.02 -16.99
N PRO A 152 39.86 -5.55 -18.00
CA PRO A 152 40.15 -4.13 -18.21
C PRO A 152 38.86 -3.31 -18.33
N PRO A 153 38.83 -2.10 -17.75
CA PRO A 153 37.60 -1.34 -17.60
C PRO A 153 37.03 -0.95 -18.97
N PRO A 154 35.75 -1.28 -19.25
CA PRO A 154 35.03 -0.62 -20.33
C PRO A 154 34.99 0.88 -20.05
N ALA A 155 34.97 1.68 -21.12
CA ALA A 155 34.92 3.14 -21.02
C ALA A 155 33.84 3.58 -20.02
N PRO A 156 34.13 4.58 -19.14
CA PRO A 156 33.19 5.02 -18.12
C PRO A 156 31.89 5.45 -18.79
N LYS A 157 30.83 4.71 -18.50
CA LYS A 157 29.48 5.06 -18.90
C LYS A 157 29.04 6.31 -18.11
N PRO A 158 28.13 7.12 -18.67
CA PRO A 158 27.69 8.35 -18.05
C PRO A 158 27.04 8.08 -16.69
N VAL A 159 27.36 8.94 -15.72
CA VAL A 159 26.73 8.97 -14.39
C VAL A 159 25.23 9.30 -14.56
N PRO A 160 24.33 8.74 -13.73
CA PRO A 160 22.90 9.06 -13.77
C PRO A 160 22.63 10.57 -13.69
N SER A 161 21.61 11.01 -14.41
CA SER A 161 21.18 12.41 -14.42
C SER A 161 20.67 12.87 -13.05
N GLN A 162 20.62 14.19 -12.83
CA GLN A 162 20.06 14.78 -11.60
C GLN A 162 18.57 14.43 -11.38
N ASN A 163 17.86 13.99 -12.42
CA ASN A 163 16.46 13.59 -12.35
C ASN A 163 16.27 12.13 -11.94
N PHE A 164 17.32 11.30 -11.97
CA PHE A 164 17.24 9.87 -11.66
C PHE A 164 16.63 9.57 -10.27
N PRO A 165 16.98 10.26 -9.16
CA PRO A 165 16.35 10.02 -7.87
C PRO A 165 14.84 10.32 -7.86
N ARG A 166 14.40 11.31 -8.64
CA ARG A 166 12.97 11.64 -8.79
C ARG A 166 12.25 10.57 -9.60
N ALA A 167 12.84 10.11 -10.71
CA ALA A 167 12.30 8.99 -11.48
C ALA A 167 12.16 7.72 -10.62
N LYS A 168 13.17 7.40 -9.79
CA LYS A 168 13.11 6.27 -8.86
C LYS A 168 11.98 6.41 -7.83
N SER A 169 11.78 7.61 -7.29
CA SER A 169 10.65 7.88 -6.39
C SER A 169 9.29 7.70 -7.09
N LYS A 170 9.18 8.04 -8.38
CA LYS A 170 7.96 7.87 -9.18
C LYS A 170 7.64 6.40 -9.42
N VAL A 171 8.63 5.59 -9.78
CA VAL A 171 8.47 4.12 -9.91
C VAL A 171 8.11 3.48 -8.57
N PHE A 172 8.67 3.96 -7.45
CA PHE A 172 8.29 3.51 -6.11
C PHE A 172 6.79 3.74 -5.82
N TRP A 173 6.29 4.96 -6.05
CA TRP A 173 4.86 5.26 -5.84
C TRP A 173 3.96 4.50 -6.82
N ALA A 174 4.39 4.30 -8.06
CA ALA A 174 3.67 3.47 -9.02
C ALA A 174 3.51 2.03 -8.50
N LYS A 175 4.56 1.42 -7.92
CA LYS A 175 4.46 0.10 -7.28
C LYS A 175 3.50 0.10 -6.09
N GLU A 176 3.54 1.14 -5.27
CA GLU A 176 2.66 1.25 -4.10
C GLU A 176 1.19 1.34 -4.53
N TYR A 177 0.89 2.15 -5.55
CA TYR A 177 -0.45 2.27 -6.12
C TYR A 177 -0.91 1.01 -6.84
N PHE A 178 -0.01 0.31 -7.53
CA PHE A 178 -0.29 -0.97 -8.16
C PHE A 178 -0.73 -2.03 -7.12
N ASN A 179 -0.09 -2.03 -5.95
CA ASN A 179 -0.39 -2.98 -4.86
C ASN A 179 -1.55 -2.52 -3.95
N THR A 180 -2.02 -1.28 -4.06
CA THR A 180 -3.07 -0.73 -3.20
C THR A 180 -4.46 -0.83 -3.86
N PRO A 181 -5.41 -1.60 -3.30
CA PRO A 181 -6.77 -1.68 -3.82
C PRO A 181 -7.42 -0.29 -3.98
N GLY A 182 -8.01 -0.03 -5.16
CA GLY A 182 -8.68 1.24 -5.46
C GLY A 182 -7.77 2.39 -5.93
N ARG A 183 -6.44 2.22 -5.92
CA ARG A 183 -5.49 3.23 -6.43
C ARG A 183 -4.76 2.84 -7.72
N ILE A 184 -5.01 1.66 -8.25
CA ILE A 184 -4.33 1.14 -9.45
C ILE A 184 -4.38 2.11 -10.67
N GLY A 185 -5.42 2.93 -10.80
CA GLY A 185 -5.52 3.96 -11.84
C GLY A 185 -4.51 5.10 -11.75
N GLN A 186 -3.80 5.22 -10.63
CA GLN A 186 -2.71 6.19 -10.43
C GLN A 186 -1.34 5.62 -10.84
N THR A 187 -1.24 4.32 -11.13
CA THR A 187 0.02 3.65 -11.51
C THR A 187 0.58 4.18 -12.83
N GLU A 188 -0.25 4.21 -13.89
CA GLU A 188 0.21 4.62 -15.23
C GLU A 188 0.68 6.09 -15.29
N PRO A 189 -0.02 7.07 -14.69
CA PRO A 189 0.48 8.45 -14.64
C PRO A 189 1.86 8.59 -13.98
N GLU A 190 2.14 7.83 -12.92
CA GLU A 190 3.44 7.87 -12.24
C GLU A 190 4.53 7.19 -13.08
N LEU A 191 4.23 6.09 -13.78
CA LEU A 191 5.15 5.45 -14.72
C LEU A 191 5.49 6.35 -15.91
N ALA A 192 4.50 7.07 -16.46
CA ALA A 192 4.70 8.02 -17.54
C ALA A 192 5.60 9.19 -17.11
N GLN A 193 5.39 9.74 -15.91
CA GLN A 193 6.26 10.78 -15.34
C GLN A 193 7.69 10.26 -15.07
N ALA A 194 7.84 9.00 -14.64
CA ALA A 194 9.15 8.40 -14.45
C ALA A 194 9.92 8.30 -15.77
N GLU A 195 9.28 7.90 -16.87
CA GLU A 195 9.91 7.84 -18.18
C GLU A 195 10.30 9.22 -18.72
N GLU A 196 9.43 10.23 -18.57
CA GLU A 196 9.75 11.61 -18.94
C GLU A 196 10.99 12.12 -18.19
N LEU A 197 11.11 11.80 -16.90
CA LEU A 197 12.28 12.14 -16.09
C LEU A 197 13.56 11.39 -16.49
N LEU A 198 13.42 10.22 -17.12
CA LEU A 198 14.52 9.42 -17.65
C LEU A 198 14.90 9.80 -19.08
N GLU A 199 14.18 10.71 -19.75
CA GLU A 199 14.49 11.09 -21.12
C GLU A 199 15.90 11.71 -21.22
N GLY A 200 16.75 11.13 -22.08
CA GLY A 200 18.14 11.56 -22.26
C GLY A 200 19.17 10.97 -21.28
N ASP A 201 18.76 10.14 -20.32
CA ASP A 201 19.67 9.46 -19.39
C ASP A 201 20.16 8.11 -19.95
N ALA A 202 21.44 8.00 -20.29
CA ALA A 202 22.05 6.80 -20.87
C ALA A 202 22.85 5.97 -19.85
N SER A 203 22.61 6.16 -18.55
CA SER A 203 23.23 5.37 -17.48
C SER A 203 22.63 3.96 -17.40
N ASP A 204 23.42 2.99 -16.91
CA ASP A 204 22.96 1.61 -16.74
C ASP A 204 21.82 1.52 -15.70
N GLU A 205 21.82 2.42 -14.71
CA GLU A 205 20.76 2.56 -13.73
C GLU A 205 19.46 3.05 -14.35
N ALA A 206 19.51 3.99 -15.31
CA ALA A 206 18.34 4.44 -16.06
C ALA A 206 17.76 3.32 -16.93
N ASP A 207 18.60 2.50 -17.56
CA ASP A 207 18.15 1.35 -18.35
C ASP A 207 17.50 0.27 -17.47
N ALA A 208 18.05 -0.02 -16.30
CA ALA A 208 17.44 -0.91 -15.33
C ALA A 208 16.05 -0.40 -14.88
N LEU A 209 15.94 0.90 -14.61
CA LEU A 209 14.67 1.51 -14.20
C LEU A 209 13.63 1.51 -15.34
N ARG A 210 14.05 1.70 -16.60
CA ARG A 210 13.17 1.54 -17.78
C ARG A 210 12.65 0.11 -17.93
N ALA A 211 13.51 -0.89 -17.71
CA ALA A 211 13.08 -2.29 -17.74
C ALA A 211 12.04 -2.59 -16.66
N GLU A 212 12.20 -2.02 -15.47
CA GLU A 212 11.23 -2.11 -14.37
C GLU A 212 9.90 -1.43 -14.70
N ILE A 213 9.93 -0.25 -15.34
CA ILE A 213 8.72 0.43 -15.84
C ILE A 213 8.00 -0.44 -16.87
N ALA A 214 8.74 -1.02 -17.83
CA ALA A 214 8.18 -1.90 -18.85
C ALA A 214 7.52 -3.16 -18.23
N GLU A 215 8.14 -3.77 -17.23
CA GLU A 215 7.58 -4.91 -16.51
C GLU A 215 6.28 -4.54 -15.76
N LEU A 216 6.26 -3.39 -15.08
CA LEU A 216 5.06 -2.92 -14.39
C LEU A 216 3.92 -2.62 -15.35
N ARG A 217 4.22 -2.03 -16.52
CA ARG A 217 3.21 -1.81 -17.57
C ARG A 217 2.69 -3.11 -18.16
N ASP A 218 3.54 -4.11 -18.33
CA ASP A 218 3.11 -5.44 -18.81
C ASP A 218 2.14 -6.08 -17.82
N LYS A 219 2.45 -6.02 -16.52
CA LYS A 219 1.57 -6.46 -15.43
C LYS A 219 0.27 -5.66 -15.37
N LEU A 220 0.33 -4.33 -15.52
CA LEU A 220 -0.84 -3.46 -15.54
C LEU A 220 -1.75 -3.77 -16.73
N ALA A 221 -1.18 -4.07 -17.90
CA ALA A 221 -1.91 -4.44 -19.10
C ALA A 221 -2.65 -5.79 -18.98
N ASP A 222 -2.39 -6.58 -17.94
CA ASP A 222 -3.09 -7.83 -17.66
C ASP A 222 -4.17 -7.67 -16.57
N ILE A 223 -4.25 -6.54 -15.88
CA ILE A 223 -5.26 -6.31 -14.83
C ILE A 223 -6.49 -5.62 -15.44
N VAL A 224 -7.67 -6.21 -15.23
CA VAL A 224 -8.93 -5.58 -15.60
C VAL A 224 -9.22 -4.46 -14.62
N MET A 225 -9.36 -3.23 -15.11
CA MET A 225 -9.57 -2.08 -14.25
C MET A 225 -10.96 -2.16 -13.58
N PRO A 226 -11.13 -1.69 -12.32
CA PRO A 226 -12.43 -1.71 -11.65
C PRO A 226 -13.55 -0.98 -12.42
N SER A 227 -13.21 0.06 -13.18
CA SER A 227 -14.14 0.75 -14.07
C SER A 227 -14.61 -0.13 -15.23
N GLU A 228 -13.71 -0.93 -15.81
CA GLU A 228 -14.01 -1.88 -16.88
C GLU A 228 -14.82 -3.07 -16.38
N GLU A 229 -14.51 -3.60 -15.19
CA GLU A 229 -15.38 -4.56 -14.50
C GLU A 229 -16.78 -3.97 -14.26
N GLY A 230 -16.85 -2.68 -13.90
CA GLY A 230 -18.12 -1.95 -13.76
C GLY A 230 -18.93 -1.96 -15.05
N TYR A 231 -18.30 -1.70 -16.20
CA TYR A 231 -18.95 -1.75 -17.51
C TYR A 231 -19.37 -3.17 -17.90
N VAL A 232 -18.55 -4.18 -17.63
CA VAL A 232 -18.89 -5.59 -17.86
C VAL A 232 -20.13 -5.98 -17.04
N ARG A 233 -20.16 -5.65 -15.74
CA ARG A 233 -21.30 -5.93 -14.86
C ARG A 233 -22.56 -5.17 -15.25
N ALA A 234 -22.43 -3.91 -15.70
CA ALA A 234 -23.54 -3.12 -16.21
C ALA A 234 -24.14 -3.77 -17.47
N ALA A 235 -23.30 -4.10 -18.45
CA ALA A 235 -23.73 -4.77 -19.68
C ALA A 235 -24.37 -6.14 -19.40
N GLN A 236 -23.82 -6.92 -18.47
CA GLN A 236 -24.42 -8.20 -18.02
C GLN A 236 -25.79 -7.98 -17.38
N ARG A 237 -25.96 -6.96 -16.53
CA ARG A 237 -27.24 -6.61 -15.91
C ARG A 237 -28.28 -6.18 -16.95
N ASP A 238 -27.86 -5.44 -17.96
CA ASP A 238 -28.75 -4.99 -19.04
C ASP A 238 -29.21 -6.19 -19.89
N VAL A 239 -28.30 -7.11 -20.24
CA VAL A 239 -28.65 -8.36 -20.94
C VAL A 239 -29.59 -9.22 -20.08
N GLN A 240 -29.33 -9.35 -18.78
CA GLN A 240 -30.22 -10.06 -17.87
C GLN A 240 -31.60 -9.40 -17.78
N SER A 241 -31.67 -8.06 -17.77
CA SER A 241 -32.93 -7.32 -17.76
C SER A 241 -33.76 -7.57 -19.02
N VAL A 242 -33.11 -7.69 -20.19
CA VAL A 242 -33.76 -8.12 -21.45
C VAL A 242 -34.29 -9.55 -21.31
N ARG A 243 -33.50 -10.46 -20.72
CA ARG A 243 -33.92 -11.86 -20.49
C ARG A 243 -35.13 -11.97 -19.57
N ASP A 244 -35.13 -11.23 -18.47
CA ASP A 244 -36.25 -11.16 -17.53
C ASP A 244 -37.50 -10.55 -18.18
N TYR A 245 -37.31 -9.57 -19.06
CA TYR A 245 -38.40 -9.00 -19.85
C TYR A 245 -39.00 -10.02 -20.81
N ILE A 246 -38.18 -10.80 -21.52
CA ILE A 246 -38.62 -11.92 -22.38
C ILE A 246 -39.43 -12.93 -21.55
N GLY A 247 -38.94 -13.30 -20.37
CA GLY A 247 -39.64 -14.21 -19.46
C GLY A 247 -41.03 -13.70 -19.06
N ARG A 248 -41.17 -12.39 -18.79
CA ARG A 248 -42.45 -11.75 -18.46
C ARG A 248 -43.40 -11.58 -19.65
N GLN A 249 -42.86 -11.42 -20.86
CA GLN A 249 -43.62 -11.15 -22.08
C GLN A 249 -43.85 -12.39 -22.93
N ARG A 250 -43.66 -13.59 -22.39
CA ARG A 250 -43.68 -14.85 -23.15
C ARG A 250 -44.95 -15.06 -23.99
N GLU A 251 -46.09 -14.58 -23.51
CA GLU A 251 -47.39 -14.64 -24.20
C GLU A 251 -47.52 -13.65 -25.38
N TYR A 252 -46.66 -12.63 -25.45
CA TYR A 252 -46.67 -11.58 -26.47
C TYR A 252 -45.49 -11.66 -27.44
N LEU A 253 -44.57 -12.61 -27.25
CA LEU A 253 -43.37 -12.75 -28.07
C LEU A 253 -43.67 -13.05 -29.55
N ASP A 254 -44.87 -13.50 -29.90
CA ASP A 254 -45.28 -13.70 -31.30
C ASP A 254 -45.57 -12.39 -32.05
N ARG A 255 -45.64 -11.25 -31.35
CA ARG A 255 -45.80 -9.93 -31.98
C ARG A 255 -44.46 -9.43 -32.52
N GLY A 256 -44.39 -9.19 -33.83
CA GLY A 256 -43.19 -8.70 -34.52
C GLY A 256 -42.57 -7.45 -33.89
N ASP A 257 -43.40 -6.51 -33.43
CA ASP A 257 -42.95 -5.24 -32.83
C ASP A 257 -42.18 -5.45 -31.52
N THR A 258 -42.57 -6.46 -30.73
CA THR A 258 -41.90 -6.78 -29.45
C THR A 258 -40.52 -7.38 -29.70
N LYS A 259 -40.38 -8.22 -30.74
CA LYS A 259 -39.07 -8.76 -31.13
C LYS A 259 -38.12 -7.68 -31.65
N GLN A 260 -38.63 -6.73 -32.43
CA GLN A 260 -37.82 -5.61 -32.94
C GLN A 260 -37.37 -4.65 -31.83
N GLU A 261 -38.21 -4.39 -30.84
CA GLU A 261 -37.83 -3.56 -29.68
C GLU A 261 -36.73 -4.24 -28.86
N LEU A 262 -36.86 -5.55 -28.61
CA LEU A 262 -35.84 -6.31 -27.90
C LEU A 262 -34.51 -6.35 -28.65
N ASP A 263 -34.54 -6.49 -29.98
CA ASP A 263 -33.33 -6.43 -30.79
C ASP A 263 -32.65 -5.06 -30.73
N ARG A 264 -33.43 -3.96 -30.74
CA ARG A 264 -32.90 -2.60 -30.57
C ARG A 264 -32.23 -2.41 -29.20
N GLN A 265 -32.80 -2.98 -28.13
CA GLN A 265 -32.19 -2.95 -26.80
C GLN A 265 -30.89 -3.75 -26.74
N LEU A 266 -30.86 -4.95 -27.32
CA LEU A 266 -29.63 -5.75 -27.42
C LEU A 266 -28.55 -5.04 -28.25
N GLN A 267 -28.93 -4.41 -29.35
CA GLN A 267 -28.02 -3.63 -30.18
C GLN A 267 -27.46 -2.40 -29.43
N ARG A 268 -28.29 -1.72 -28.64
CA ARG A 268 -27.83 -0.64 -27.76
C ARG A 268 -26.79 -1.12 -26.75
N ILE A 269 -26.95 -2.31 -26.17
CA ILE A 269 -25.95 -2.88 -25.24
C ILE A 269 -24.61 -3.11 -25.95
N ILE A 270 -24.63 -3.56 -27.21
CA ILE A 270 -23.42 -3.72 -28.03
C ILE A 270 -22.77 -2.36 -28.30
N ASP A 271 -23.55 -1.40 -28.79
CA ASP A 271 -23.03 -0.14 -29.30
C ASP A 271 -22.62 0.83 -28.18
N GLU A 272 -23.36 0.88 -27.08
CA GLU A 272 -23.14 1.82 -25.97
C GLU A 272 -22.46 1.19 -24.77
N GLY A 273 -22.74 -0.09 -24.47
CA GLY A 273 -22.22 -0.80 -23.30
C GLY A 273 -20.86 -1.42 -23.58
N LEU A 274 -20.78 -2.31 -24.57
CA LEU A 274 -19.55 -3.05 -24.89
C LEU A 274 -18.46 -2.15 -25.51
N SER A 275 -18.83 -1.07 -26.20
CA SER A 275 -17.86 -0.11 -26.75
C SER A 275 -17.05 0.65 -25.68
N ARG A 276 -17.54 0.69 -24.43
CA ARG A 276 -16.82 1.30 -23.28
C ARG A 276 -15.73 0.40 -22.71
N ILE A 277 -15.74 -0.90 -23.03
CA ILE A 277 -14.66 -1.84 -22.67
C ILE A 277 -13.53 -1.65 -23.68
N LYS A 278 -12.49 -0.91 -23.29
CA LYS A 278 -11.35 -0.52 -24.13
C LYS A 278 -10.04 -1.20 -23.73
N HIS A 279 -10.11 -2.25 -22.92
CA HIS A 279 -8.95 -2.95 -22.40
C HIS A 279 -8.00 -3.42 -23.54
N PRO A 280 -6.71 -3.04 -23.52
CA PRO A 280 -5.82 -3.19 -24.68
C PRO A 280 -5.57 -4.64 -25.10
N ARG A 281 -5.52 -5.59 -24.14
CA ARG A 281 -5.30 -7.03 -24.40
C ARG A 281 -6.52 -7.93 -24.22
N LYS A 282 -7.45 -7.57 -23.32
CA LYS A 282 -8.55 -8.44 -22.87
C LYS A 282 -9.94 -7.98 -23.30
N ALA A 283 -10.06 -6.89 -24.07
CA ALA A 283 -11.37 -6.39 -24.50
C ALA A 283 -12.21 -7.47 -25.18
N ASP A 284 -11.63 -8.26 -26.07
CA ASP A 284 -12.36 -9.32 -26.77
C ASP A 284 -12.75 -10.47 -25.85
N GLN A 285 -11.87 -10.85 -24.92
CA GLN A 285 -12.16 -11.88 -23.91
C GLN A 285 -13.30 -11.46 -22.97
N LEU A 286 -13.35 -10.18 -22.59
CA LEU A 286 -14.39 -9.62 -21.71
C LEU A 286 -15.73 -9.45 -22.45
N LYS A 287 -15.70 -9.11 -23.74
CA LYS A 287 -16.91 -8.95 -24.57
C LYS A 287 -17.51 -10.28 -25.01
N ALA A 288 -16.68 -11.29 -25.26
CA ALA A 288 -17.09 -12.59 -25.79
C ALA A 288 -18.27 -13.25 -25.05
N PRO A 289 -18.29 -13.39 -23.71
CA PRO A 289 -19.41 -14.04 -23.03
C PRO A 289 -20.72 -13.23 -23.17
N ILE A 290 -20.66 -11.89 -23.16
CA ILE A 290 -21.84 -11.04 -23.31
C ILE A 290 -22.36 -11.13 -24.76
N LEU A 291 -21.47 -11.10 -25.76
CA LEU A 291 -21.84 -11.26 -27.17
C LEU A 291 -22.45 -12.65 -27.44
N ALA A 292 -21.93 -13.70 -26.80
CA ALA A 292 -22.49 -15.05 -26.88
C ALA A 292 -23.90 -15.12 -26.27
N GLU A 293 -24.11 -14.48 -25.12
CA GLU A 293 -25.43 -14.37 -24.47
C GLU A 293 -26.42 -13.61 -25.36
N ILE A 294 -26.02 -12.48 -25.95
CA ILE A 294 -26.85 -11.70 -26.88
C ILE A 294 -27.21 -12.53 -28.13
N ALA A 295 -26.25 -13.28 -28.68
CA ALA A 295 -26.49 -14.17 -29.81
C ALA A 295 -27.49 -15.28 -29.48
N LEU A 296 -27.39 -15.86 -28.27
CA LEU A 296 -28.33 -16.85 -27.75
C LEU A 296 -29.74 -16.25 -27.64
N ILE A 297 -29.89 -15.06 -27.05
CA ILE A 297 -31.20 -14.38 -26.94
C ILE A 297 -31.78 -14.08 -28.33
N ARG A 298 -30.98 -13.59 -29.28
CA ARG A 298 -31.43 -13.34 -30.67
C ARG A 298 -31.93 -14.62 -31.34
N SER A 299 -31.27 -15.75 -31.09
CA SER A 299 -31.71 -17.06 -31.58
C SER A 299 -33.03 -17.52 -30.95
N GLU A 300 -33.23 -17.31 -29.64
CA GLU A 300 -34.47 -17.68 -28.93
C GLU A 300 -35.67 -16.86 -29.45
N LEU A 301 -35.43 -15.60 -29.82
CA LEU A 301 -36.45 -14.72 -30.40
C LEU A 301 -36.76 -15.05 -31.88
N ASN A 302 -36.01 -15.96 -32.50
CA ASN A 302 -36.10 -16.32 -33.92
C ASN A 302 -35.94 -15.08 -34.83
N ILE A 303 -35.06 -14.15 -34.44
CA ILE A 303 -34.72 -12.96 -35.22
C ILE A 303 -33.72 -13.41 -36.27
N VAL A 304 -34.20 -13.69 -37.49
CA VAL A 304 -33.33 -13.89 -38.64
C VAL A 304 -32.73 -12.55 -39.01
N THR A 305 -31.40 -12.42 -38.95
CA THR A 305 -30.66 -11.23 -39.41
C THR A 305 -30.90 -11.04 -40.91
N LEU A 306 -31.94 -10.28 -41.25
CA LEU A 306 -32.26 -9.94 -42.64
C LEU A 306 -31.33 -8.82 -43.09
N THR A 307 -30.33 -9.15 -43.92
CA THR A 307 -29.58 -8.17 -44.70
C THR A 307 -30.58 -7.39 -45.56
N PRO A 308 -30.67 -6.05 -45.46
CA PRO A 308 -31.75 -5.31 -46.09
C PRO A 308 -31.53 -5.20 -47.61
N THR A 309 -32.31 -5.94 -48.40
CA THR A 309 -32.53 -5.65 -49.82
C THR A 309 -33.68 -4.65 -49.95
N SER A 310 -33.34 -3.47 -50.46
CA SER A 310 -34.26 -2.39 -50.80
C SER A 310 -35.23 -2.83 -51.92
N GLN A 311 -36.53 -2.88 -51.62
CA GLN A 311 -37.59 -2.93 -52.63
C GLN A 311 -38.76 -2.03 -52.21
N PRO A 312 -39.28 -1.16 -53.10
CA PRO A 312 -40.33 -0.20 -52.76
C PRO A 312 -41.72 -0.86 -52.75
N SER A 313 -42.56 -0.37 -51.85
CA SER A 313 -43.96 -0.77 -51.67
C SER A 313 -44.83 -0.37 -52.88
N PRO A 314 -45.79 -1.22 -53.31
CA PRO A 314 -46.91 -0.78 -54.13
C PRO A 314 -48.13 -0.40 -53.27
N GLU A 315 -48.80 0.67 -53.69
CA GLU A 315 -50.06 1.20 -53.12
C GLU A 315 -51.22 0.18 -53.20
N PRO A 316 -52.22 0.27 -52.29
CA PRO A 316 -53.41 -0.55 -52.38
C PRO A 316 -54.43 0.06 -53.36
N VAL A 317 -54.63 -0.63 -54.49
CA VAL A 317 -55.73 -0.41 -55.43
C VAL A 317 -57.03 -0.97 -54.84
N TRP A 318 -58.00 -0.10 -54.58
CA TRP A 318 -59.40 -0.49 -54.37
C TRP A 318 -60.09 -0.65 -55.73
N SER A 319 -60.45 -1.88 -56.11
CA SER A 319 -61.33 -2.12 -57.26
C SER A 319 -62.33 -3.26 -56.98
N GLN A 320 -63.57 -2.82 -56.81
CA GLN A 320 -64.86 -3.38 -57.27
C GLN A 320 -64.90 -4.86 -57.72
N ALA A 321 -65.74 -5.64 -57.03
CA ALA A 321 -66.51 -6.71 -57.67
C ALA A 321 -67.75 -7.07 -56.83
N ARG A 322 -68.95 -6.80 -57.35
CA ARG A 322 -70.13 -7.65 -57.14
C ARG A 322 -71.13 -7.45 -58.26
N SER A 323 -71.16 -8.44 -59.14
CA SER A 323 -72.06 -8.60 -60.28
C SER A 323 -73.46 -8.98 -59.81
N GLN A 324 -74.48 -8.30 -60.37
CA GLN A 324 -75.86 -8.77 -60.39
C GLN A 324 -76.05 -9.83 -61.48
N PRO A 325 -76.97 -10.79 -61.29
CA PRO A 325 -77.70 -11.41 -62.40
C PRO A 325 -79.16 -10.91 -62.42
N GLN A 326 -79.57 -10.44 -63.59
CA GLN A 326 -80.96 -10.21 -63.97
C GLN A 326 -81.72 -11.54 -64.06
N GLY A 327 -82.94 -11.56 -63.54
CA GLY A 327 -83.94 -12.59 -63.78
C GLY A 327 -85.33 -11.99 -63.66
N ASP A 328 -85.99 -11.83 -64.80
CA ASP A 328 -87.39 -11.40 -64.97
C ASP A 328 -88.35 -12.25 -64.14
N SER A 329 -89.36 -11.62 -63.49
CA SER A 329 -90.77 -12.01 -63.63
C SER A 329 -91.75 -11.19 -62.76
N LEU A 330 -92.75 -10.63 -63.47
CA LEU A 330 -94.18 -10.58 -63.16
C LEU A 330 -94.70 -9.74 -61.96
N HIS A 331 -95.38 -8.65 -62.34
CA HIS A 331 -96.32 -7.85 -61.55
C HIS A 331 -97.38 -8.69 -60.83
N ILE A 332 -97.38 -8.64 -59.49
CA ILE A 332 -98.56 -8.93 -58.66
C ILE A 332 -98.75 -7.75 -57.69
N ASN A 333 -99.93 -7.14 -57.75
CA ASN A 333 -100.37 -6.09 -56.83
C ASN A 333 -100.54 -6.69 -55.42
N ALA A 334 -99.55 -6.47 -54.54
CA ALA A 334 -99.56 -6.90 -53.15
C ALA A 334 -99.77 -5.68 -52.24
N SER A 335 -101.02 -5.35 -51.95
CA SER A 335 -101.39 -4.32 -50.96
C SER A 335 -101.68 -4.89 -49.56
N VAL A 336 -101.51 -6.19 -49.36
CA VAL A 336 -101.66 -6.84 -48.04
C VAL A 336 -100.50 -7.84 -47.83
N PRO A 337 -99.68 -7.69 -46.76
CA PRO A 337 -98.61 -8.64 -46.46
C PRO A 337 -99.18 -10.04 -46.20
N SER A 338 -98.44 -11.07 -46.63
CA SER A 338 -98.76 -12.47 -46.28
C SER A 338 -98.82 -12.63 -44.75
N PHE A 339 -99.61 -13.58 -44.26
CA PHE A 339 -99.65 -13.90 -42.83
C PHE A 339 -98.24 -14.16 -42.25
N ASP A 340 -97.39 -14.85 -43.01
CA ASP A 340 -96.00 -15.12 -42.61
C ASP A 340 -95.14 -13.85 -42.60
N ASP A 341 -95.37 -12.92 -43.53
CA ASP A 341 -94.70 -11.61 -43.53
C ASP A 341 -95.15 -10.77 -42.35
N GLN A 342 -96.44 -10.82 -41.99
CA GLN A 342 -96.99 -10.13 -40.84
C GLN A 342 -96.43 -10.68 -39.52
N ASP A 343 -96.30 -12.01 -39.38
CA ASP A 343 -95.67 -12.61 -38.20
C ASP A 343 -94.18 -12.22 -38.09
N ARG A 344 -93.44 -12.26 -39.21
CA ARG A 344 -92.04 -11.81 -39.27
C ARG A 344 -91.89 -10.33 -38.91
N LEU A 345 -92.75 -9.46 -39.44
CA LEU A 345 -92.78 -8.03 -39.10
C LEU A 345 -93.11 -7.80 -37.61
N ASN A 346 -94.02 -8.59 -37.02
CA ASN A 346 -94.34 -8.49 -35.60
C ASN A 346 -93.20 -8.98 -34.69
N ARG A 347 -92.43 -9.99 -35.10
CA ARG A 347 -91.22 -10.42 -34.38
C ARG A 347 -90.10 -9.39 -34.50
N ALA A 348 -89.86 -8.87 -35.71
CA ALA A 348 -88.89 -7.80 -35.93
C ALA A 348 -89.22 -6.54 -35.12
N LYS A 349 -90.50 -6.11 -35.08
CA LYS A 349 -90.96 -5.01 -34.22
C LYS A 349 -90.69 -5.26 -32.73
N ARG A 350 -90.83 -6.50 -32.25
CA ARG A 350 -90.50 -6.85 -30.87
C ARG A 350 -89.00 -6.72 -30.59
N SER A 351 -88.14 -7.23 -31.48
CA SER A 351 -86.68 -7.07 -31.35
C SER A 351 -86.26 -5.58 -31.43
N ILE A 352 -86.86 -4.80 -32.32
CA ILE A 352 -86.64 -3.34 -32.43
C ILE A 352 -87.10 -2.61 -31.16
N GLY A 353 -88.28 -2.95 -30.62
CA GLY A 353 -88.78 -2.38 -29.36
C GLY A 353 -87.90 -2.73 -28.16
N GLN A 354 -87.37 -3.96 -28.10
CA GLN A 354 -86.41 -4.34 -27.07
C GLN A 354 -85.08 -3.61 -27.24
N ALA A 355 -84.59 -3.43 -28.46
CA ALA A 355 -83.39 -2.65 -28.76
C ALA A 355 -83.54 -1.18 -28.31
N ARG A 356 -84.69 -0.56 -28.59
CA ARG A 356 -85.04 0.78 -28.10
C ARG A 356 -85.01 0.85 -26.57
N ASN A 357 -85.71 -0.06 -25.88
CA ASN A 357 -85.72 -0.09 -24.41
C ASN A 357 -84.31 -0.25 -23.82
N ASN A 358 -83.46 -1.04 -24.47
CA ASN A 358 -82.06 -1.22 -24.07
C ASN A 358 -81.25 0.07 -24.27
N ILE A 359 -81.42 0.77 -25.38
CA ILE A 359 -80.79 2.10 -25.62
C ILE A 359 -81.27 3.11 -24.58
N GLU A 360 -82.58 3.24 -24.36
CA GLU A 360 -83.17 4.16 -23.40
C GLU A 360 -82.70 3.88 -21.95
N SER A 361 -82.56 2.60 -21.60
CA SER A 361 -82.02 2.18 -20.29
C SER A 361 -80.48 2.14 -20.24
N ARG A 362 -79.80 2.61 -21.29
CA ARG A 362 -78.34 2.65 -21.46
C ARG A 362 -77.64 1.29 -21.43
N ARG A 363 -78.38 0.19 -21.62
CA ARG A 363 -77.85 -1.17 -21.76
C ARG A 363 -77.49 -1.40 -23.22
N THR A 364 -76.32 -0.92 -23.64
CA THR A 364 -75.91 -0.96 -25.05
C THR A 364 -75.39 -2.33 -25.51
N GLU A 365 -75.17 -3.26 -24.57
CA GLU A 365 -74.75 -4.64 -24.82
C GLU A 365 -75.87 -5.45 -25.50
N GLY A 366 -75.54 -6.12 -26.61
CA GLY A 366 -76.50 -6.98 -27.33
C GLY A 366 -77.52 -6.24 -28.21
N VAL A 367 -77.55 -4.91 -28.22
CA VAL A 367 -78.48 -4.12 -29.06
C VAL A 367 -78.24 -4.37 -30.56
N GLU A 368 -76.99 -4.47 -31.00
CA GLU A 368 -76.68 -4.82 -32.40
C GLU A 368 -77.14 -6.24 -32.78
N ASN A 369 -77.15 -7.18 -31.83
CA ASN A 369 -77.67 -8.51 -32.09
C ASN A 369 -79.19 -8.47 -32.31
N LEU A 370 -79.90 -7.62 -31.58
CA LEU A 370 -81.34 -7.37 -31.78
C LEU A 370 -81.63 -6.70 -33.12
N PHE A 371 -80.78 -5.75 -33.56
CA PHE A 371 -80.88 -5.18 -34.91
C PHE A 371 -80.59 -6.21 -36.01
N PHE A 372 -79.56 -7.03 -35.82
CA PHE A 372 -79.22 -8.10 -36.76
C PHE A 372 -80.34 -9.15 -36.86
N GLU A 373 -80.91 -9.57 -35.73
CA GLU A 373 -82.07 -10.47 -35.67
C GLU A 373 -83.28 -9.88 -36.38
N ALA A 374 -83.63 -8.62 -36.09
CA ALA A 374 -84.73 -7.92 -36.75
C ALA A 374 -84.51 -7.82 -38.27
N THR A 375 -83.28 -7.52 -38.70
CA THR A 375 -82.92 -7.42 -40.13
C THR A 375 -83.07 -8.78 -40.83
N ASN A 376 -82.63 -9.87 -40.20
CA ASN A 376 -82.75 -11.22 -40.74
C ASN A 376 -84.20 -11.68 -40.84
N LEU A 377 -85.03 -11.39 -39.82
CA LEU A 377 -86.46 -11.69 -39.83
C LEU A 377 -87.20 -10.96 -40.97
N MET A 378 -86.76 -9.74 -41.31
CA MET A 378 -87.33 -8.92 -42.38
C MET A 378 -86.73 -9.17 -43.77
N ALA A 379 -85.63 -9.92 -43.88
CA ALA A 379 -84.95 -10.19 -45.15
C ALA A 379 -85.91 -10.69 -46.27
N PRO A 380 -86.82 -11.65 -46.03
CA PRO A 380 -87.75 -12.17 -47.05
C PRO A 380 -89.01 -11.32 -47.28
N VAL A 381 -89.25 -10.27 -46.48
CA VAL A 381 -90.43 -9.40 -46.59
C VAL A 381 -90.25 -8.39 -47.74
N SER A 382 -91.32 -8.02 -48.43
CA SER A 382 -91.27 -7.01 -49.50
C SER A 382 -90.82 -5.63 -48.98
N ALA A 383 -90.12 -4.86 -49.81
CA ALA A 383 -89.58 -3.54 -49.45
C ALA A 383 -90.67 -2.61 -48.90
N ALA A 384 -91.84 -2.58 -49.57
CA ALA A 384 -92.99 -1.75 -49.20
C ALA A 384 -93.47 -1.93 -47.75
N HIS A 385 -93.19 -3.06 -47.10
CA HIS A 385 -93.61 -3.32 -45.72
C HIS A 385 -92.48 -3.26 -44.68
N LYS A 386 -91.20 -3.28 -45.09
CA LYS A 386 -90.05 -3.29 -44.16
C LYS A 386 -89.24 -2.00 -44.13
N ASP A 387 -89.34 -1.14 -45.14
CA ASP A 387 -88.49 0.07 -45.25
C ASP A 387 -88.62 0.99 -44.03
N ASN A 388 -89.83 1.17 -43.50
CA ASN A 388 -90.04 1.96 -42.28
C ASN A 388 -89.31 1.40 -41.06
N LEU A 389 -89.25 0.07 -40.91
CA LEU A 389 -88.57 -0.58 -39.79
C LEU A 389 -87.04 -0.56 -39.97
N LEU A 390 -86.55 -0.64 -41.22
CA LEU A 390 -85.12 -0.45 -41.51
C LEU A 390 -84.66 0.99 -41.22
N ALA A 391 -85.48 1.98 -41.57
CA ALA A 391 -85.24 3.38 -41.21
C ALA A 391 -85.25 3.58 -39.67
N GLU A 392 -86.16 2.91 -38.97
CA GLU A 392 -86.20 2.90 -37.50
C GLU A 392 -84.95 2.24 -36.90
N ILE A 393 -84.48 1.12 -37.43
CA ILE A 393 -83.21 0.50 -37.01
C ILE A 393 -82.03 1.45 -37.22
N GLU A 394 -81.96 2.12 -38.37
CA GLU A 394 -80.85 3.03 -38.66
C GLU A 394 -80.87 4.27 -37.75
N GLN A 395 -82.05 4.79 -37.44
CA GLN A 395 -82.22 5.85 -36.44
C GLN A 395 -81.80 5.37 -35.04
N LEU A 396 -82.24 4.18 -34.63
CA LEU A 396 -81.85 3.59 -33.35
C LEU A 396 -80.36 3.25 -33.28
N ARG A 397 -79.69 2.94 -34.40
CA ARG A 397 -78.22 2.81 -34.45
C ARG A 397 -77.52 4.13 -34.19
N LYS A 398 -78.01 5.24 -34.75
CA LYS A 398 -77.48 6.58 -34.42
C LYS A 398 -77.68 6.91 -32.94
N GLU A 399 -78.85 6.59 -32.39
CA GLU A 399 -79.14 6.77 -30.97
C GLU A 399 -78.29 5.85 -30.07
N LEU A 400 -78.03 4.61 -30.51
CA LEU A 400 -77.13 3.67 -29.84
C LEU A 400 -75.70 4.21 -29.80
N GLU A 401 -75.17 4.69 -30.93
CA GLU A 401 -73.82 5.28 -30.98
C GLU A 401 -73.71 6.55 -30.13
N ALA A 402 -74.73 7.41 -30.15
CA ALA A 402 -74.80 8.56 -29.25
C ALA A 402 -74.81 8.12 -27.77
N THR A 403 -75.61 7.11 -27.42
CA THR A 403 -75.70 6.57 -26.06
C THR A 403 -74.39 5.90 -25.63
N ARG A 404 -73.72 5.16 -26.54
CA ARG A 404 -72.39 4.57 -26.30
C ARG A 404 -71.33 5.64 -26.07
N LEU A 405 -71.36 6.73 -26.84
CA LEU A 405 -70.45 7.84 -26.67
C LEU A 405 -70.68 8.55 -25.33
N GLU A 406 -71.94 8.82 -24.97
CA GLU A 406 -72.30 9.41 -23.66
C GLU A 406 -71.86 8.52 -22.49
N GLU A 407 -72.14 7.22 -22.56
CA GLU A 407 -71.77 6.28 -21.50
C GLU A 407 -70.26 6.11 -21.40
N SER A 408 -69.55 6.01 -22.52
CA SER A 408 -68.09 5.96 -22.53
C SER A 408 -67.48 7.25 -21.99
N THR A 409 -68.07 8.42 -22.32
CA THR A 409 -67.68 9.71 -21.75
C THR A 409 -67.85 9.68 -20.23
N ARG A 410 -69.01 9.23 -19.72
CA ARG A 410 -69.29 9.12 -18.28
C ARG A 410 -68.31 8.20 -17.55
N VAL A 411 -67.99 7.04 -18.12
CA VAL A 411 -67.04 6.09 -17.52
C VAL A 411 -65.63 6.67 -17.50
N ILE A 412 -65.19 7.30 -18.59
CA ILE A 412 -63.86 7.92 -18.68
C ILE A 412 -63.74 9.10 -17.72
N THR A 413 -64.71 10.02 -17.69
CA THR A 413 -64.67 11.15 -16.76
C THR A 413 -64.72 10.69 -15.31
N GLY A 414 -65.57 9.71 -14.96
CA GLY A 414 -65.60 9.15 -13.61
C GLY A 414 -64.28 8.48 -13.19
N ASP A 415 -63.56 7.85 -14.12
CA ASP A 415 -62.24 7.29 -13.84
C ASP A 415 -61.16 8.37 -13.66
N LEU A 416 -61.16 9.40 -14.50
CA LEU A 416 -60.25 10.54 -14.40
C LEU A 416 -60.50 11.35 -13.13
N ASP A 417 -61.76 11.59 -12.75
CA ASP A 417 -62.12 12.29 -11.52
C ASP A 417 -61.64 11.53 -10.27
N ARG A 418 -61.79 10.19 -10.22
CA ARG A 418 -61.24 9.38 -9.12
C ARG A 418 -59.72 9.47 -9.03
N LYS A 419 -59.04 9.52 -10.17
CA LYS A 419 -57.57 9.68 -10.22
C LYS A 419 -57.14 11.08 -9.81
N LEU A 420 -57.85 12.13 -10.22
CA LEU A 420 -57.61 13.50 -9.72
C LEU A 420 -57.86 13.58 -8.21
N GLN A 421 -58.93 12.97 -7.70
CA GLN A 421 -59.20 12.93 -6.26
C GLN A 421 -58.08 12.22 -5.50
N SER A 422 -57.49 11.17 -6.08
CA SER A 422 -56.32 10.50 -5.50
C SER A 422 -55.11 11.44 -5.43
N ILE A 423 -54.87 12.23 -6.49
CA ILE A 423 -53.85 13.29 -6.48
C ILE A 423 -54.16 14.32 -5.39
N GLU A 424 -55.40 14.80 -5.29
CA GLU A 424 -55.84 15.75 -4.25
C GLU A 424 -55.55 15.26 -2.84
N MET A 425 -55.88 14.00 -2.53
CA MET A 425 -55.58 13.39 -1.23
C MET A 425 -54.06 13.24 -1.00
N ASP A 426 -53.31 12.92 -2.05
CA ASP A 426 -51.87 12.69 -1.96
C ASP A 426 -51.04 13.98 -1.99
N ILE A 427 -51.64 15.17 -2.19
CA ILE A 427 -50.95 16.47 -2.08
C ILE A 427 -50.27 16.63 -0.71
N GLU A 428 -50.85 16.06 0.34
CA GLU A 428 -50.27 16.09 1.68
C GLU A 428 -49.09 15.13 1.87
N THR A 429 -48.89 14.18 0.95
CA THR A 429 -47.85 13.14 1.02
C THR A 429 -47.01 13.13 -0.26
N PRO A 430 -45.94 13.95 -0.34
CA PRO A 430 -45.13 14.12 -1.56
C PRO A 430 -44.68 12.82 -2.23
N SER A 431 -44.31 11.81 -1.43
CA SER A 431 -43.87 10.51 -1.94
C SER A 431 -44.96 9.72 -2.66
N ARG A 432 -46.24 9.94 -2.33
CA ARG A 432 -47.39 9.31 -2.99
C ARG A 432 -47.90 10.13 -4.17
N LEU A 433 -47.79 11.46 -4.09
CA LEU A 433 -48.23 12.39 -5.13
C LEU A 433 -47.67 12.00 -6.50
N GLN A 434 -46.38 11.67 -6.58
CA GLN A 434 -45.75 11.28 -7.85
C GLN A 434 -46.40 10.03 -8.47
N TYR A 435 -46.72 9.01 -7.67
CA TYR A 435 -47.38 7.81 -8.16
C TYR A 435 -48.79 8.10 -8.68
N SER A 436 -49.55 8.92 -7.95
CA SER A 436 -50.91 9.32 -8.33
C SER A 436 -50.92 10.17 -9.60
N VAL A 437 -49.95 11.08 -9.76
CA VAL A 437 -49.75 11.86 -10.99
C VAL A 437 -49.40 10.97 -12.18
N ILE A 438 -48.48 10.02 -12.02
CA ILE A 438 -48.15 9.06 -13.09
C ILE A 438 -49.38 8.24 -13.48
N SER A 439 -50.13 7.75 -12.48
CA SER A 439 -51.34 6.95 -12.69
C SER A 439 -52.45 7.73 -13.41
N PHE A 440 -52.57 9.03 -13.14
CA PHE A 440 -53.46 9.93 -13.87
C PHE A 440 -53.00 10.13 -15.30
N LYS A 441 -51.74 10.53 -15.51
CA LYS A 441 -51.18 10.77 -16.86
C LYS A 441 -51.29 9.54 -17.75
N GLN A 442 -50.92 8.36 -17.24
CA GLN A 442 -51.05 7.10 -17.97
C GLN A 442 -52.49 6.80 -18.42
N ARG A 443 -53.50 7.20 -17.64
CA ARG A 443 -54.90 7.05 -18.05
C ARG A 443 -55.31 8.13 -19.04
N PHE A 444 -54.95 9.38 -18.74
CA PHE A 444 -55.30 10.58 -19.50
C PHE A 444 -54.74 10.56 -20.93
N GLU A 445 -53.57 9.96 -21.12
CA GLU A 445 -52.88 9.86 -22.40
C GLU A 445 -53.37 8.70 -23.29
N ARG A 446 -54.26 7.83 -22.81
CA ARG A 446 -54.78 6.72 -23.63
C ARG A 446 -55.64 7.23 -24.79
N ASP A 447 -55.58 6.51 -25.91
CA ASP A 447 -56.27 6.89 -27.16
C ASP A 447 -57.79 6.97 -27.01
N ASP A 448 -58.39 6.13 -26.17
CA ASP A 448 -59.84 6.15 -25.91
C ASP A 448 -60.26 7.48 -25.28
N VAL A 449 -59.47 8.01 -24.34
CA VAL A 449 -59.72 9.30 -23.69
C VAL A 449 -59.63 10.45 -24.71
N ARG A 450 -58.59 10.47 -25.54
CA ARG A 450 -58.41 11.50 -26.57
C ARG A 450 -59.51 11.48 -27.63
N ARG A 451 -60.01 10.30 -28.00
CA ARG A 451 -61.07 10.14 -29.00
C ARG A 451 -62.46 10.51 -28.45
N ILE A 452 -62.74 10.18 -27.19
CA ILE A 452 -64.08 10.30 -26.61
C ILE A 452 -64.31 11.67 -25.99
N LEU A 453 -63.32 12.25 -25.31
CA LEU A 453 -63.49 13.55 -24.67
C LEU A 453 -63.48 14.69 -25.70
N THR A 454 -64.38 15.66 -25.49
CA THR A 454 -64.34 16.90 -26.27
C THR A 454 -63.07 17.71 -25.91
N PRO A 455 -62.54 18.52 -26.84
CA PRO A 455 -61.35 19.35 -26.59
C PRO A 455 -61.48 20.25 -25.37
N LYS A 456 -62.69 20.73 -25.08
CA LYS A 456 -62.98 21.54 -23.89
C LYS A 456 -62.77 20.74 -22.60
N ILE A 457 -63.42 19.58 -22.49
CA ILE A 457 -63.32 18.72 -21.29
C ILE A 457 -61.87 18.28 -21.07
N TYR A 458 -61.17 17.91 -22.15
CA TYR A 458 -59.77 17.54 -22.07
C TYR A 458 -58.90 18.67 -21.48
N ARG A 459 -59.05 19.92 -21.96
CA ARG A 459 -58.35 21.09 -21.40
C ARG A 459 -58.73 21.40 -19.96
N ASP A 460 -60.00 21.18 -19.58
CA ASP A 460 -60.44 21.37 -18.19
C ASP A 460 -59.70 20.39 -17.25
N TYR A 461 -59.49 19.14 -17.66
CA TYR A 461 -58.68 18.16 -16.93
C TYR A 461 -57.18 18.53 -16.89
N GLU A 462 -56.61 19.01 -18.00
CA GLU A 462 -55.23 19.51 -18.02
C GLU A 462 -55.05 20.65 -17.01
N THR A 463 -55.94 21.64 -17.04
CA THR A 463 -55.91 22.80 -16.14
C THR A 463 -56.06 22.37 -14.67
N ARG A 464 -56.96 21.42 -14.38
CA ARG A 464 -57.10 20.87 -13.01
C ARG A 464 -55.84 20.15 -12.56
N LEU A 465 -55.24 19.32 -13.41
CA LEU A 465 -53.97 18.65 -13.09
C LEU A 465 -52.87 19.69 -12.83
N GLU A 466 -52.73 20.71 -13.68
CA GLU A 466 -51.74 21.79 -13.50
C GLU A 466 -51.92 22.51 -12.16
N ASN A 467 -53.15 22.87 -11.79
CA ASN A 467 -53.45 23.51 -10.50
C ASN A 467 -53.10 22.60 -9.30
N LEU A 468 -53.38 21.30 -9.39
CA LEU A 468 -53.02 20.33 -8.36
C LEU A 468 -51.51 20.13 -8.27
N LEU A 469 -50.81 20.09 -9.40
CA LEU A 469 -49.35 20.01 -9.44
C LEU A 469 -48.71 21.26 -8.86
N ALA A 470 -49.23 22.46 -9.17
CA ALA A 470 -48.78 23.71 -8.58
C ALA A 470 -49.00 23.74 -7.05
N SER A 471 -50.15 23.26 -6.59
CA SER A 471 -50.47 23.15 -5.16
C SER A 471 -49.56 22.14 -4.44
N GLY A 472 -49.33 20.98 -5.07
CA GLY A 472 -48.40 19.96 -4.57
C GLY A 472 -46.95 20.48 -4.50
N ALA A 473 -46.49 21.18 -5.54
CA ALA A 473 -45.16 21.80 -5.55
C ALA A 473 -45.01 22.86 -4.46
N ALA A 474 -46.02 23.71 -4.25
CA ALA A 474 -46.02 24.70 -3.17
C ALA A 474 -45.99 24.05 -1.78
N ARG A 475 -46.72 22.94 -1.59
CA ARG A 475 -46.70 22.17 -0.34
C ARG A 475 -45.35 21.51 -0.08
N VAL A 476 -44.78 20.84 -1.09
CA VAL A 476 -43.43 20.26 -1.02
C VAL A 476 -42.43 21.35 -0.66
N LYS A 477 -42.48 22.50 -1.34
CA LYS A 477 -41.63 23.65 -1.04
C LYS A 477 -41.74 24.07 0.42
N ALA A 478 -42.95 24.30 0.93
CA ALA A 478 -43.16 24.69 2.31
C ALA A 478 -42.59 23.68 3.32
N GLU A 479 -42.84 22.38 3.10
CA GLU A 479 -42.32 21.32 3.97
C GLU A 479 -40.78 21.24 3.95
N LYS A 480 -40.16 21.35 2.77
CA LYS A 480 -38.70 21.31 2.61
C LYS A 480 -38.04 22.52 3.26
N LEU A 481 -38.61 23.71 3.07
CA LEU A 481 -38.14 24.92 3.73
C LEU A 481 -38.29 24.83 5.26
N ASP A 482 -39.39 24.29 5.78
CA ASP A 482 -39.60 24.10 7.23
C ASP A 482 -38.52 23.18 7.85
N ARG A 483 -38.24 22.04 7.20
CA ARG A 483 -37.19 21.12 7.64
C ARG A 483 -35.79 21.72 7.53
N ALA A 484 -35.51 22.42 6.42
CA ALA A 484 -34.23 23.10 6.20
C ALA A 484 -34.00 24.20 7.25
N ASN A 485 -35.00 25.06 7.50
CA ASN A 485 -34.94 26.11 8.50
C ASN A 485 -34.78 25.53 9.92
N SER A 486 -35.47 24.44 10.24
CA SER A 486 -35.32 23.76 11.54
C SER A 486 -33.91 23.20 11.76
N ALA A 487 -33.27 22.66 10.72
CA ALA A 487 -31.87 22.23 10.79
C ALA A 487 -30.90 23.42 10.86
N LEU A 488 -31.14 24.48 10.10
CA LEU A 488 -30.33 25.70 10.11
C LEU A 488 -30.40 26.42 11.47
N GLN A 489 -31.58 26.48 12.09
CA GLN A 489 -31.73 27.08 13.42
C GLN A 489 -30.94 26.31 14.48
N ARG A 490 -30.98 24.97 14.47
CA ARG A 490 -30.14 24.16 15.38
C ARG A 490 -28.66 24.41 15.17
N LEU A 491 -28.23 24.58 13.91
CA LEU A 491 -26.86 24.94 13.57
C LEU A 491 -26.50 26.33 14.12
N TYR A 492 -27.39 27.32 14.01
CA TYR A 492 -27.20 28.64 14.61
C TYR A 492 -27.09 28.60 16.12
N ASP A 493 -27.98 27.86 16.79
CA ASP A 493 -27.98 27.77 18.24
C ASP A 493 -26.67 27.16 18.76
N LYS A 494 -26.15 26.12 18.08
CA LYS A 494 -24.86 25.49 18.41
C LYS A 494 -23.66 26.40 18.15
N LEU A 495 -23.72 27.20 17.08
CA LEU A 495 -22.67 28.15 16.72
C LEU A 495 -22.87 29.53 17.35
N ALA A 496 -23.81 29.71 18.27
CA ALA A 496 -24.02 30.97 18.98
C ALA A 496 -22.77 31.36 19.80
N VAL A 497 -22.12 30.36 20.39
CA VAL A 497 -20.81 30.43 21.04
C VAL A 497 -19.82 29.52 20.31
N ASN A 498 -18.52 29.63 20.55
CA ASN A 498 -17.54 28.69 19.99
C ASN A 498 -17.75 27.31 20.66
N PRO A 499 -18.27 26.30 19.94
CA PRO A 499 -18.64 25.02 20.54
C PRO A 499 -17.44 24.12 20.82
N PHE A 500 -16.25 24.49 20.35
CA PHE A 500 -15.01 23.74 20.55
C PHE A 500 -14.21 24.19 21.78
N THR A 501 -14.60 25.30 22.41
CA THR A 501 -13.85 25.84 23.56
C THR A 501 -13.81 24.85 24.71
N GLY A 502 -12.60 24.47 25.13
CA GLY A 502 -12.37 23.56 26.25
C GLY A 502 -12.67 22.09 25.97
N LEU A 503 -12.99 21.71 24.72
CA LEU A 503 -13.21 20.32 24.35
C LEU A 503 -11.89 19.59 24.07
N GLU A 504 -11.81 18.35 24.55
CA GLU A 504 -10.74 17.43 24.15
C GLU A 504 -10.89 16.99 22.68
N GLN A 505 -9.82 16.47 22.08
CA GLN A 505 -9.77 16.08 20.66
C GLN A 505 -10.92 15.18 20.23
N TYR A 506 -11.27 14.18 21.04
CA TYR A 506 -12.38 13.28 20.71
C TYR A 506 -13.74 14.02 20.69
N GLU A 507 -13.99 14.88 21.68
CA GLU A 507 -15.24 15.62 21.81
C GLU A 507 -15.36 16.70 20.73
N ALA A 508 -14.27 17.38 20.40
CA ALA A 508 -14.19 18.34 19.31
C ALA A 508 -14.49 17.69 17.95
N ASN A 509 -13.90 16.52 17.66
CA ASN A 509 -14.20 15.77 16.44
C ASN A 509 -15.66 15.33 16.37
N ARG A 510 -16.25 14.92 17.51
CA ARG A 510 -17.67 14.59 17.59
C ARG A 510 -18.54 15.82 17.30
N MET A 511 -18.19 16.98 17.86
CA MET A 511 -18.88 18.24 17.63
C MET A 511 -18.78 18.69 16.17
N ASP A 512 -17.60 18.59 15.54
CA ASP A 512 -17.41 18.85 14.10
C ASP A 512 -18.33 17.96 13.25
N GLY A 513 -18.39 16.65 13.55
CA GLY A 513 -19.29 15.71 12.89
C GLY A 513 -20.78 16.06 13.07
N GLU A 514 -21.19 16.47 14.27
CA GLU A 514 -22.56 16.91 14.56
C GLU A 514 -22.94 18.14 13.71
N LEU A 515 -22.07 19.16 13.67
CA LEU A 515 -22.29 20.40 12.91
C LEU A 515 -22.34 20.14 11.39
N ARG A 516 -21.43 19.31 10.87
CA ARG A 516 -21.45 18.89 9.46
C ARG A 516 -22.71 18.09 9.10
N SER A 517 -23.19 17.25 10.02
CA SER A 517 -24.44 16.50 9.81
C SER A 517 -25.65 17.45 9.71
N MET A 518 -25.70 18.50 10.54
CA MET A 518 -26.76 19.51 10.46
C MET A 518 -26.69 20.30 9.15
N LYS A 519 -25.49 20.72 8.73
CA LYS A 519 -25.28 21.37 7.41
C LYS A 519 -25.78 20.49 6.27
N TRP A 520 -25.38 19.22 6.25
CA TRP A 520 -25.81 18.26 5.24
C TRP A 520 -27.35 18.08 5.22
N GLN A 521 -28.01 18.09 6.38
CA GLN A 521 -29.47 18.04 6.44
C GLN A 521 -30.12 19.26 5.76
N VAL A 522 -29.58 20.47 5.97
CA VAL A 522 -30.04 21.69 5.28
C VAL A 522 -29.88 21.52 3.77
N GLU A 523 -28.68 21.18 3.30
CA GLU A 523 -28.38 21.02 1.87
C GLU A 523 -29.25 19.94 1.22
N LYS A 524 -29.45 18.80 1.89
CA LYS A 524 -30.29 17.70 1.40
C LYS A 524 -31.73 18.13 1.14
N GLU A 525 -32.33 18.91 2.03
CA GLU A 525 -33.71 19.38 1.86
C GLU A 525 -33.79 20.50 0.82
N LEU A 526 -32.80 21.40 0.75
CA LEU A 526 -32.73 22.45 -0.27
C LEU A 526 -32.52 21.91 -1.70
N ASN A 527 -31.72 20.86 -1.87
CA ASN A 527 -31.45 20.21 -3.16
C ASN A 527 -32.69 19.54 -3.77
N GLN A 528 -33.80 19.45 -3.03
CA GLN A 528 -35.08 18.96 -3.55
C GLN A 528 -35.96 20.10 -4.11
N LEU A 529 -35.51 21.35 -4.02
CA LEU A 529 -36.14 22.54 -4.62
C LEU A 529 -35.44 22.92 -5.93
N PRO A 530 -36.11 23.64 -6.86
CA PRO A 530 -35.47 24.17 -8.07
C PRO A 530 -34.22 25.01 -7.76
N ASP A 531 -33.21 24.96 -8.62
CA ASP A 531 -31.94 25.68 -8.43
C ASP A 531 -32.10 27.21 -8.40
N ASP A 532 -33.11 27.73 -9.09
CA ASP A 532 -33.45 29.15 -9.20
C ASP A 532 -34.45 29.63 -8.13
N ASP A 533 -34.86 28.77 -7.19
CA ASP A 533 -35.78 29.14 -6.12
C ASP A 533 -35.15 30.20 -5.19
N VAL A 534 -35.83 31.35 -5.05
CA VAL A 534 -35.35 32.50 -4.28
C VAL A 534 -35.11 32.16 -2.79
N ASP A 535 -35.96 31.32 -2.19
CA ASP A 535 -35.81 30.91 -0.79
C ASP A 535 -34.62 29.97 -0.61
N ARG A 536 -34.42 29.05 -1.57
CA ARG A 536 -33.24 28.18 -1.61
C ARG A 536 -31.96 29.02 -1.66
N LEU A 537 -31.87 29.98 -2.59
CA LEU A 537 -30.70 30.83 -2.74
C LEU A 537 -30.41 31.65 -1.47
N ARG A 538 -31.47 32.17 -0.83
CA ARG A 538 -31.36 32.89 0.45
C ARG A 538 -30.78 31.99 1.56
N ILE A 539 -31.33 30.79 1.76
CA ILE A 539 -30.87 29.86 2.80
C ILE A 539 -29.44 29.38 2.52
N TYR A 540 -29.05 29.16 1.25
CA TYR A 540 -27.65 28.86 0.92
C TYR A 540 -26.67 29.97 1.30
N GLN A 541 -27.06 31.22 1.11
CA GLN A 541 -26.23 32.36 1.52
C GLN A 541 -26.10 32.43 3.05
N GLU A 542 -27.20 32.17 3.78
CA GLU A 542 -27.20 32.03 5.24
C GLU A 542 -26.30 30.87 5.72
N LEU A 543 -26.37 29.72 5.05
CA LEU A 543 -25.53 28.56 5.33
C LEU A 543 -24.04 28.85 5.07
N LYS A 544 -23.71 29.56 4.00
CA LYS A 544 -22.33 29.98 3.69
C LYS A 544 -21.73 30.85 4.79
N ASN A 545 -22.50 31.81 5.33
CA ASN A 545 -22.05 32.64 6.44
C ASN A 545 -21.81 31.81 7.71
N THR A 546 -22.67 30.81 7.94
CA THR A 546 -22.58 29.88 9.06
C THR A 546 -21.35 28.97 8.95
N ASP A 547 -21.07 28.50 7.74
CA ASP A 547 -19.90 27.69 7.40
C ASP A 547 -18.59 28.46 7.68
N ALA A 548 -18.51 29.72 7.26
CA ALA A 548 -17.35 30.56 7.56
C ALA A 548 -17.15 30.74 9.08
N LYS A 549 -18.22 30.84 9.86
CA LYS A 549 -18.15 30.91 11.33
C LYS A 549 -17.67 29.59 11.95
N PHE A 550 -18.19 28.46 11.45
CA PHE A 550 -17.77 27.13 11.84
C PHE A 550 -16.29 26.88 11.53
N GLU A 551 -15.84 27.21 10.32
CA GLU A 551 -14.43 27.11 9.93
C GLU A 551 -13.54 28.00 10.81
N ALA A 552 -13.95 29.23 11.11
CA ALA A 552 -13.21 30.11 12.01
C ALA A 552 -13.02 29.49 13.41
N TYR A 553 -14.09 28.93 14.00
CA TYR A 553 -14.01 28.27 15.30
C TYR A 553 -13.22 26.97 15.28
N SER A 554 -13.35 26.17 14.22
CA SER A 554 -12.57 24.93 14.05
C SER A 554 -11.08 25.24 13.90
N ASN A 555 -10.71 26.26 13.12
CA ASN A 555 -9.33 26.72 12.97
C ASN A 555 -8.76 27.28 14.28
N GLU A 556 -9.54 28.04 15.04
CA GLU A 556 -9.15 28.54 16.36
C GLU A 556 -8.84 27.38 17.33
N TRP A 557 -9.70 26.35 17.36
CA TRP A 557 -9.49 25.17 18.19
C TRP A 557 -8.29 24.34 17.74
N ALA A 558 -8.15 24.09 16.44
CA ALA A 558 -7.01 23.36 15.89
C ALA A 558 -5.68 24.07 16.23
N LYS A 559 -5.67 25.40 16.11
CA LYS A 559 -4.53 26.24 16.50
C LYS A 559 -4.20 26.13 17.99
N ALA A 560 -5.20 26.18 18.87
CA ALA A 560 -5.01 25.97 20.31
C ALA A 560 -4.45 24.57 20.61
N GLY A 561 -4.95 23.53 19.92
CA GLY A 561 -4.42 22.17 20.03
C GLY A 561 -2.95 22.06 19.62
N THR A 562 -2.54 22.72 18.54
CA THR A 562 -1.13 22.84 18.13
C THR A 562 -0.30 23.53 19.21
N HIS A 563 -0.79 24.65 19.76
CA HIS A 563 -0.10 25.37 20.83
C HIS A 563 0.10 24.50 22.07
N ASP A 564 -0.91 23.75 22.48
CA ASP A 564 -0.84 22.86 23.63
C ASP A 564 0.10 21.67 23.39
N SER A 565 0.14 21.13 22.16
CA SER A 565 1.09 20.07 21.79
C SER A 565 2.53 20.55 21.89
N VAL A 566 2.85 21.70 21.28
CA VAL A 566 4.20 22.30 21.31
C VAL A 566 4.64 22.60 22.75
N LYS A 567 3.76 23.19 23.56
CA LYS A 567 4.05 23.43 24.99
C LYS A 567 4.29 22.13 25.76
N ARG A 568 3.51 21.09 25.50
CA ARG A 568 3.64 19.80 26.18
C ARG A 568 4.92 19.07 25.81
N GLU A 569 5.26 19.04 24.53
CA GLU A 569 6.52 18.47 24.03
C GLU A 569 7.71 19.21 24.64
N TRP A 570 7.70 20.54 24.62
CA TRP A 570 8.75 21.34 25.26
C TRP A 570 8.84 21.09 26.77
N GLN A 571 7.71 21.04 27.47
CA GLN A 571 7.69 20.76 28.91
C GLN A 571 8.24 19.36 29.23
N MET A 572 7.99 18.37 28.38
CA MET A 572 8.57 17.04 28.52
C MET A 572 10.09 17.10 28.45
N ILE A 573 10.65 17.79 27.45
CA ILE A 573 12.10 17.99 27.32
C ILE A 573 12.65 18.71 28.56
N ARG A 574 12.02 19.79 29.01
CA ARG A 574 12.44 20.52 30.23
C ARG A 574 12.50 19.61 31.46
N ASN A 575 11.54 18.70 31.60
CA ASN A 575 11.51 17.75 32.70
C ASN A 575 12.62 16.68 32.57
N GLU A 576 12.87 16.17 31.37
CA GLU A 576 13.92 15.18 31.11
C GLU A 576 15.32 15.71 31.41
N VAL A 577 15.57 16.98 31.10
CA VAL A 577 16.89 17.61 31.30
C VAL A 577 17.03 18.26 32.68
N GLN A 578 16.04 18.09 33.56
CA GLN A 578 16.06 18.69 34.88
C GLN A 578 17.33 18.29 35.66
N GLY A 579 18.01 19.27 36.25
CA GLY A 579 19.27 19.05 36.97
C GLY A 579 20.51 19.53 36.22
N TRP A 580 20.42 19.79 34.91
CA TRP A 580 21.57 20.21 34.09
C TRP A 580 22.23 21.51 34.61
N GLU A 581 21.44 22.44 35.16
CA GLU A 581 21.97 23.70 35.72
C GLU A 581 22.83 23.48 36.96
N GLN A 582 22.50 22.47 37.78
CA GLN A 582 23.17 22.16 39.05
C GLN A 582 24.39 21.26 38.88
N GLU A 583 24.58 20.67 37.70
CA GLU A 583 25.72 19.83 37.38
C GLU A 583 27.00 20.66 37.26
N PHE A 584 28.14 20.21 37.78
CA PHE A 584 29.41 20.90 37.61
C PHE A 584 30.47 19.88 37.23
N LEU A 585 31.50 20.32 36.51
CA LEU A 585 32.65 19.48 36.23
C LEU A 585 33.25 18.99 37.56
N HIS A 586 33.40 17.67 37.70
CA HIS A 586 33.92 17.08 38.92
C HIS A 586 35.37 17.55 39.18
N PRO A 587 35.76 17.93 40.42
CA PRO A 587 37.12 18.41 40.70
C PRO A 587 38.22 17.40 40.35
N ASP A 588 37.91 16.10 40.45
CA ASP A 588 38.84 15.01 40.16
C ASP A 588 38.84 14.58 38.68
N ASN A 589 38.12 15.28 37.79
CA ASN A 589 38.10 14.90 36.38
C ASN A 589 39.51 14.99 35.80
N ARG A 590 40.04 13.87 35.31
CA ARG A 590 41.43 13.82 34.85
C ARG A 590 41.56 14.58 33.54
N ALA A 591 42.73 15.18 33.33
CA ALA A 591 43.08 15.68 32.01
C ALA A 591 42.87 14.56 30.98
N LEU A 592 42.30 14.91 29.83
CA LEU A 592 42.04 14.01 28.70
C LEU A 592 40.91 12.97 28.89
N GLU A 593 40.13 13.07 29.96
CA GLU A 593 38.84 12.36 30.07
C GLU A 593 37.69 13.24 29.56
N GLU A 594 36.58 12.62 29.17
CA GLU A 594 35.39 13.38 28.78
C GLU A 594 34.83 14.14 30.00
N PRO A 595 34.30 15.37 29.86
CA PRO A 595 33.57 16.02 30.94
C PRO A 595 32.41 15.14 31.43
N ASP A 596 32.45 14.73 32.70
CA ASP A 596 31.36 13.96 33.33
C ASP A 596 30.23 14.92 33.73
N MET A 597 29.44 15.29 32.73
CA MET A 597 28.30 16.18 32.84
C MET A 597 27.10 15.63 32.03
N PRO A 598 26.62 14.42 32.35
CA PRO A 598 25.59 13.71 31.57
C PRO A 598 24.29 14.51 31.39
N GLN A 599 23.83 15.28 32.39
CA GLN A 599 22.58 16.03 32.26
C GLN A 599 22.72 17.23 31.33
N THR A 600 23.86 17.92 31.37
CA THR A 600 24.20 19.01 30.47
C THR A 600 24.36 18.50 29.03
N ARG A 601 24.95 17.31 28.85
CA ARG A 601 25.03 16.64 27.55
C ARG A 601 23.64 16.27 27.02
N LEU A 602 22.81 15.68 27.87
CA LEU A 602 21.42 15.34 27.53
C LEU A 602 20.62 16.59 27.14
N ALA A 603 20.81 17.70 27.85
CA ALA A 603 20.20 18.99 27.52
C ALA A 603 20.57 19.47 26.12
N ILE A 604 21.87 19.47 25.77
CA ILE A 604 22.31 19.83 24.42
C ILE A 604 21.66 18.91 23.39
N HIS A 605 21.73 17.59 23.60
CA HIS A 605 21.20 16.61 22.64
C HIS A 605 19.68 16.75 22.42
N ARG A 606 18.88 16.75 23.50
CA ARG A 606 17.42 16.79 23.40
C ARG A 606 16.90 18.10 22.82
N VAL A 607 17.52 19.23 23.19
CA VAL A 607 17.11 20.53 22.67
C VAL A 607 17.57 20.73 21.22
N ASN A 608 18.78 20.30 20.87
CA ASN A 608 19.24 20.30 19.47
C ASN A 608 18.36 19.41 18.59
N TYR A 609 17.95 18.24 19.08
CA TYR A 609 17.01 17.37 18.38
C TYR A 609 15.66 18.07 18.15
N TYR A 610 15.05 18.65 19.19
CA TYR A 610 13.80 19.41 19.07
C TYR A 610 13.90 20.60 18.10
N LEU A 611 15.02 21.32 18.11
CA LEU A 611 15.20 22.48 17.24
C LEU A 611 15.49 22.10 15.78
N HIS A 612 16.22 21.00 15.52
CA HIS A 612 16.82 20.78 14.20
C HIS A 612 16.62 19.39 13.60
N SER A 613 16.13 18.40 14.35
CA SER A 613 16.02 17.01 13.89
C SER A 613 14.62 16.41 14.02
N ASP A 614 13.78 16.95 14.91
CA ASP A 614 12.41 16.47 15.05
C ASP A 614 11.53 16.96 13.91
N SER A 615 11.19 16.04 13.00
CA SER A 615 10.38 16.34 11.82
C SER A 615 8.96 16.80 12.13
N SER A 616 8.37 16.40 13.28
CA SER A 616 7.02 16.85 13.66
C SER A 616 7.04 18.32 14.09
N VAL A 617 8.05 18.71 14.87
CA VAL A 617 8.26 20.08 15.32
C VAL A 617 8.58 20.97 14.12
N GLN A 618 9.46 20.51 13.21
CA GLN A 618 9.79 21.27 12.00
C GLN A 618 8.55 21.49 11.12
N ARG A 619 7.75 20.45 10.88
CA ARG A 619 6.48 20.57 10.15
C ARG A 619 5.54 21.58 10.82
N THR A 620 5.43 21.52 12.16
CA THR A 620 4.58 22.43 12.92
C THR A 620 5.01 23.89 12.75
N ARG A 621 6.32 24.18 12.71
CA ARG A 621 6.86 25.51 12.41
C ARG A 621 6.56 25.95 10.97
N ASP A 622 6.80 25.06 10.01
CA ASP A 622 6.60 25.35 8.58
C ASP A 622 5.12 25.63 8.26
N GLU A 623 4.19 24.94 8.93
CA GLU A 623 2.75 25.13 8.79
C GLU A 623 2.23 26.37 9.56
N ASN A 624 2.99 26.90 10.52
CA ASN A 624 2.59 28.03 11.37
C ASN A 624 3.66 29.14 11.43
N PRO A 625 4.08 29.70 10.28
CA PRO A 625 5.14 30.69 10.24
C PRO A 625 4.72 31.98 10.96
N GLY A 626 5.56 32.46 11.88
CA GLY A 626 5.34 33.69 12.64
C GLY A 626 4.34 33.56 13.80
N ASP A 627 3.94 32.34 14.18
CA ASP A 627 3.12 32.14 15.37
C ASP A 627 3.91 32.47 16.65
N SER A 628 3.38 33.40 17.46
CA SER A 628 4.09 33.93 18.62
C SER A 628 4.24 32.93 19.77
N VAL A 629 3.35 31.94 19.89
CA VAL A 629 3.44 30.92 20.94
C VAL A 629 4.55 29.92 20.61
N ILE A 630 4.58 29.46 19.36
CA ILE A 630 5.64 28.56 18.87
C ILE A 630 7.00 29.27 18.94
N ALA A 631 7.08 30.51 18.44
CA ALA A 631 8.30 31.30 18.49
C ALA A 631 8.81 31.55 19.93
N ALA A 632 7.92 31.72 20.91
CA ALA A 632 8.31 31.87 22.31
C ALA A 632 8.92 30.59 22.89
N VAL A 633 8.34 29.43 22.57
CA VAL A 633 8.88 28.12 22.98
C VAL A 633 10.23 27.84 22.32
N ASP A 634 10.36 28.12 21.02
CA ASP A 634 11.62 27.95 20.30
C ASP A 634 12.72 28.87 20.84
N TYR A 635 12.37 30.12 21.18
CA TYR A 635 13.30 31.05 21.81
C TYR A 635 13.78 30.53 23.19
N GLU A 636 12.89 30.00 24.02
CA GLU A 636 13.29 29.36 25.29
C GLU A 636 14.22 28.17 25.06
N ALA A 637 13.94 27.35 24.05
CA ALA A 637 14.78 26.22 23.67
C ALA A 637 16.18 26.66 23.21
N GLU A 638 16.26 27.68 22.35
CA GLU A 638 17.53 28.27 21.93
C GLU A 638 18.35 28.80 23.12
N GLN A 639 17.72 29.49 24.08
CA GLN A 639 18.40 29.97 25.30
C GLN A 639 18.95 28.82 26.14
N LEU A 640 18.18 27.73 26.30
CA LEU A 640 18.64 26.55 27.03
C LEU A 640 19.83 25.88 26.32
N LEU A 641 19.74 25.69 25.00
CA LEU A 641 20.82 25.11 24.19
C LEU A 641 22.11 25.95 24.28
N GLU A 642 21.98 27.27 24.18
CA GLU A 642 23.09 28.21 24.31
C GLU A 642 23.77 28.11 25.68
N ALA A 643 22.98 28.09 26.75
CA ALA A 643 23.49 28.03 28.11
C ALA A 643 24.15 26.68 28.43
N ALA A 644 23.52 25.56 28.05
CA ALA A 644 24.07 24.21 28.23
C ALA A 644 25.34 24.01 27.37
N GLY A 645 25.31 24.49 26.12
CA GLY A 645 26.46 24.45 25.21
C GLY A 645 27.65 25.23 25.73
N THR A 646 27.43 26.45 26.25
CA THR A 646 28.48 27.28 26.86
C THR A 646 29.11 26.60 28.08
N LYS A 647 28.28 25.99 28.93
CA LYS A 647 28.70 25.28 30.14
C LYS A 647 29.56 24.07 29.82
N MET A 648 29.10 23.22 28.91
CA MET A 648 29.86 22.05 28.45
C MET A 648 31.16 22.46 27.74
N ALA A 649 31.12 23.49 26.89
CA ALA A 649 32.31 23.97 26.17
C ALA A 649 33.38 24.48 27.14
N SER A 650 32.95 25.17 28.21
CA SER A 650 33.83 25.60 29.29
C SER A 650 34.45 24.41 30.04
N ALA A 651 33.70 23.33 30.25
CA ALA A 651 34.23 22.11 30.85
C ALA A 651 35.31 21.46 29.96
N PHE A 652 35.06 21.33 28.65
CA PHE A 652 36.09 20.88 27.71
C PHE A 652 37.33 21.79 27.72
N HIS A 653 37.14 23.11 27.71
CA HIS A 653 38.27 24.05 27.77
C HIS A 653 39.10 23.91 29.05
N HIS A 654 38.46 23.68 30.20
CA HIS A 654 39.17 23.43 31.46
C HIS A 654 40.05 22.16 31.40
N LEU A 655 39.53 21.08 30.82
CA LEU A 655 40.30 19.84 30.63
C LEU A 655 41.46 20.04 29.66
N MET A 656 41.25 20.82 28.61
CA MET A 656 42.30 21.17 27.64
C MET A 656 43.41 22.02 28.25
N GLU A 657 43.09 22.95 29.15
CA GLU A 657 44.13 23.72 29.87
C GLU A 657 45.04 22.85 30.74
N ALA A 658 44.51 21.77 31.31
CA ALA A 658 45.31 20.80 32.06
C ALA A 658 46.14 19.93 31.10
N ALA A 659 45.52 19.43 30.02
CA ALA A 659 46.15 18.56 29.04
C ALA A 659 47.27 19.26 28.25
N GLU A 660 47.11 20.55 27.94
CA GLU A 660 48.13 21.37 27.27
C GLU A 660 49.40 21.53 28.10
N LYS A 661 49.35 21.33 29.43
CA LYS A 661 50.54 21.38 30.30
C LYS A 661 51.26 20.04 30.42
N MET A 662 50.70 18.96 29.87
CA MET A 662 51.30 17.63 29.88
C MET A 662 52.31 17.49 28.75
N GLU A 663 53.47 16.90 29.06
CA GLU A 663 54.42 16.42 28.04
C GLU A 663 53.77 15.31 27.21
N ALA A 664 54.16 15.17 25.93
CA ALA A 664 53.68 14.06 25.11
C ALA A 664 54.00 12.71 25.79
N PRO A 665 53.00 11.82 25.96
CA PRO A 665 53.19 10.54 26.63
C PRO A 665 53.89 9.54 25.69
N ILE A 666 55.22 9.64 25.58
CA ILE A 666 56.03 8.85 24.63
C ILE A 666 55.87 7.34 24.83
N GLN A 667 55.69 6.88 26.08
CA GLN A 667 55.63 5.45 26.41
C GLN A 667 54.21 4.92 26.60
N ASP A 668 53.22 5.80 26.83
CA ASP A 668 51.84 5.40 27.07
C ASP A 668 50.99 5.67 25.83
N ARG A 669 50.85 4.63 24.99
CA ARG A 669 50.01 4.66 23.80
C ARG A 669 48.56 5.01 24.12
N TRP A 670 48.03 4.52 25.24
CA TRP A 670 46.62 4.74 25.57
C TRP A 670 46.35 6.19 25.89
N LEU A 671 47.25 6.82 26.66
CA LEU A 671 47.15 8.24 26.97
C LEU A 671 47.39 9.11 25.72
N ARG A 672 48.31 8.69 24.83
CA ARG A 672 48.58 9.37 23.56
C ARG A 672 47.37 9.46 22.66
N ASP A 673 46.55 8.41 22.61
CA ASP A 673 45.42 8.32 21.68
C ASP A 673 44.16 9.05 22.24
N LYS A 674 44.19 9.55 23.49
CA LYS A 674 43.06 10.24 24.15
C LYS A 674 42.54 11.52 23.46
N PRO A 675 43.38 12.43 22.93
CA PRO A 675 42.89 13.57 22.17
C PRO A 675 41.98 13.17 21.00
N GLY A 676 42.29 12.06 20.32
CA GLY A 676 41.45 11.51 19.26
C GLY A 676 40.04 11.13 19.75
N TYR A 677 39.95 10.44 20.89
CA TYR A 677 38.65 10.11 21.50
C TYR A 677 37.87 11.35 21.94
N LEU A 678 38.55 12.37 22.45
CA LEU A 678 37.92 13.63 22.83
C LEU A 678 37.38 14.42 21.64
N ILE A 679 38.04 14.36 20.47
CA ILE A 679 37.50 14.94 19.23
C ILE A 679 36.15 14.31 18.91
N THR A 680 36.07 12.97 18.87
CA THR A 680 34.81 12.27 18.57
C THR A 680 33.71 12.56 19.60
N SER A 681 34.06 12.62 20.89
CA SER A 681 33.12 12.97 21.95
C SER A 681 32.61 14.41 21.82
N ALA A 682 33.50 15.38 21.53
CA ALA A 682 33.11 16.77 21.32
C ALA A 682 32.25 16.95 20.06
N GLU A 683 32.59 16.27 18.95
CA GLU A 683 31.81 16.28 17.71
C GLU A 683 30.38 15.74 17.94
N GLY A 684 30.26 14.62 18.66
CA GLY A 684 28.95 14.06 19.03
C GLY A 684 28.16 14.94 19.99
N THR A 685 28.81 15.52 21.00
CA THR A 685 28.16 16.36 22.01
C THR A 685 27.65 17.67 21.43
N PHE A 686 28.44 18.32 20.57
CA PHE A 686 28.16 19.66 20.04
C PHE A 686 27.62 19.64 18.60
N GLN A 687 27.18 18.50 18.09
CA GLN A 687 26.72 18.36 16.71
C GLN A 687 25.71 19.46 16.34
N ASN A 688 25.95 20.16 15.22
CA ASN A 688 25.15 21.29 14.72
C ASN A 688 25.06 22.52 15.64
N THR A 689 25.91 22.61 16.67
CA THR A 689 26.01 23.80 17.51
C THR A 689 27.25 24.63 17.14
N LYS A 690 27.24 25.92 17.47
CA LYS A 690 28.39 26.81 17.26
C LYS A 690 29.62 26.49 18.13
N PHE A 691 29.47 25.61 19.13
CA PHE A 691 30.52 25.25 20.08
C PHE A 691 31.43 24.11 19.56
N CYS A 692 30.97 23.35 18.55
CA CYS A 692 31.68 22.18 18.04
C CYS A 692 33.07 22.54 17.52
N GLU A 693 33.13 23.41 16.50
CA GLU A 693 34.38 23.73 15.81
C GLU A 693 35.45 24.33 16.75
N PRO A 694 35.15 25.32 17.62
CA PRO A 694 36.15 25.87 18.53
C PRO A 694 36.74 24.84 19.51
N VAL A 695 35.91 23.95 20.07
CA VAL A 695 36.37 22.91 21.01
C VAL A 695 37.21 21.87 20.27
N VAL A 696 36.70 21.35 19.15
CA VAL A 696 37.37 20.33 18.34
C VAL A 696 38.73 20.83 17.82
N GLN A 697 38.81 22.06 17.33
CA GLN A 697 40.07 22.63 16.84
C GLN A 697 41.13 22.73 17.94
N ARG A 698 40.73 23.09 19.17
CA ARG A 698 41.66 23.14 20.30
C ARG A 698 42.19 21.74 20.65
N ILE A 699 41.32 20.71 20.63
CA ILE A 699 41.75 19.32 20.87
C ILE A 699 42.68 18.83 19.75
N ARG A 700 42.36 19.13 18.48
CA ARG A 700 43.22 18.80 17.32
C ARG A 700 44.60 19.47 17.42
N ALA A 701 44.68 20.70 17.91
CA ALA A 701 45.95 21.38 18.12
C ALA A 701 46.83 20.66 19.16
N LEU A 702 46.24 20.16 20.25
CA LEU A 702 46.97 19.33 21.22
C LEU A 702 47.45 18.01 20.61
N ASP A 703 46.56 17.29 19.91
CA ASP A 703 46.88 16.04 19.23
C ASP A 703 48.05 16.21 18.24
N GLN A 704 47.99 17.27 17.43
CA GLN A 704 49.04 17.59 16.48
C GLN A 704 50.37 17.93 17.17
N ARG A 705 50.34 18.77 18.22
CA ARG A 705 51.55 19.09 19.01
C ARG A 705 52.21 17.82 19.53
N TRP A 706 51.44 16.90 20.10
CA TRP A 706 51.98 15.65 20.62
C TRP A 706 52.52 14.73 19.52
N LYS A 707 51.87 14.67 18.36
CA LYS A 707 52.41 13.97 17.18
C LYS A 707 53.76 14.55 16.74
N ASP A 708 53.88 15.87 16.70
CA ASP A 708 55.12 16.56 16.33
C ASP A 708 56.24 16.30 17.36
N GLU A 709 55.94 16.32 18.66
CA GLU A 709 56.90 15.99 19.74
C GLU A 709 57.39 14.54 19.67
N LEU A 710 56.49 13.61 19.34
CA LEU A 710 56.83 12.19 19.15
C LEU A 710 57.71 12.00 17.92
N GLU A 711 57.36 12.62 16.79
CA GLU A 711 58.15 12.55 15.57
C GLU A 711 59.55 13.14 15.80
N ALA A 712 59.66 14.29 16.48
CA ALA A 712 60.94 14.87 16.87
C ALA A 712 61.77 13.91 17.75
N THR A 713 61.12 13.23 18.71
CA THR A 713 61.78 12.22 19.54
C THR A 713 62.26 11.02 18.71
N HIS A 714 61.44 10.54 17.77
CA HIS A 714 61.81 9.46 16.85
C HIS A 714 63.00 9.83 15.98
N ARG A 715 62.97 11.01 15.32
CA ARG A 715 64.10 11.51 14.52
C ARG A 715 65.37 11.69 15.34
N ALA A 716 65.26 12.17 16.59
CA ALA A 716 66.40 12.31 17.49
C ALA A 716 67.01 10.94 17.84
N ARG A 717 66.19 9.91 18.07
CA ARG A 717 66.64 8.54 18.31
C ARG A 717 67.27 7.91 17.08
N GLU A 718 66.69 8.10 15.91
CA GLU A 718 67.25 7.64 14.63
C GLU A 718 68.63 8.26 14.40
N SER A 719 68.75 9.59 14.52
CA SER A 719 70.03 10.30 14.36
C SER A 719 71.07 9.85 15.40
N LEU A 720 70.66 9.63 16.66
CA LEU A 720 71.52 9.07 17.70
C LEU A 720 71.99 7.65 17.31
N GLY A 721 71.08 6.80 16.83
CA GLY A 721 71.37 5.45 16.38
C GLY A 721 72.33 5.41 15.19
N GLU A 722 72.13 6.25 14.19
CA GLU A 722 73.03 6.39 13.04
C GLU A 722 74.43 6.83 13.45
N ARG A 723 74.52 7.87 14.29
CA ARG A 723 75.81 8.37 14.80
C ARG A 723 76.56 7.28 15.57
N LEU A 724 75.89 6.61 16.50
CA LEU A 724 76.50 5.52 17.28
C LEU A 724 76.87 4.32 16.38
N SER A 725 76.10 4.05 15.33
CA SER A 725 76.44 3.01 14.35
C SER A 725 77.70 3.35 13.55
N LEU A 726 77.87 4.60 13.15
CA LEU A 726 79.10 5.06 12.48
C LEU A 726 80.31 4.97 13.42
N GLU A 727 80.16 5.40 14.67
CA GLU A 727 81.20 5.24 15.69
C GLU A 727 81.54 3.75 15.92
N ALA A 728 80.53 2.89 15.90
CA ALA A 728 80.69 1.44 16.02
C ALA A 728 81.51 0.85 14.87
N ILE A 729 81.22 1.23 13.62
CA ILE A 729 81.99 0.85 12.43
C ILE A 729 83.46 1.28 12.56
N GLN A 730 83.71 2.52 13.01
CA GLN A 730 85.07 3.06 13.13
C GLN A 730 85.88 2.39 14.23
N LYS A 731 85.25 2.06 15.38
CA LYS A 731 85.93 1.42 16.51
C LYS A 731 86.20 -0.07 16.28
N TRP A 732 85.36 -0.73 15.49
CA TRP A 732 85.39 -2.18 15.32
C TRP A 732 86.76 -2.78 14.94
N PRO A 733 87.51 -2.25 13.95
CA PRO A 733 88.83 -2.80 13.60
C PRO A 733 89.83 -2.79 14.76
N SER A 734 89.80 -1.77 15.62
CA SER A 734 90.70 -1.67 16.77
C SER A 734 90.41 -2.73 17.84
N ILE A 735 89.13 -3.05 18.04
CA ILE A 735 88.69 -4.11 18.96
C ILE A 735 89.10 -5.48 18.43
N VAL A 736 88.87 -5.74 17.14
CA VAL A 736 89.27 -7.01 16.51
C VAL A 736 90.79 -7.19 16.57
N ALA A 737 91.58 -6.14 16.31
CA ALA A 737 93.03 -6.19 16.38
C ALA A 737 93.59 -6.46 17.79
N ALA A 738 92.85 -6.11 18.85
CA ALA A 738 93.25 -6.34 20.24
C ALA A 738 93.04 -7.80 20.69
N ILE A 739 92.28 -8.60 19.94
CA ILE A 739 92.00 -9.99 20.29
C ILE A 739 93.07 -10.89 19.67
N PRO A 740 93.91 -11.57 20.47
CA PRO A 740 94.97 -12.42 19.94
C PRO A 740 94.39 -13.67 19.27
N SER A 741 95.14 -14.18 18.28
CA SER A 741 94.94 -15.53 17.74
C SER A 741 93.59 -15.79 17.04
N ILE A 742 93.01 -14.78 16.40
CA ILE A 742 91.86 -14.99 15.50
C ILE A 742 92.31 -15.88 14.33
N VAL A 743 91.58 -16.98 14.09
CA VAL A 743 91.87 -17.88 12.97
C VAL A 743 91.63 -17.17 11.64
N SER A 744 92.57 -17.28 10.70
CA SER A 744 92.49 -16.60 9.40
C SER A 744 91.38 -17.16 8.49
N TYR A 745 90.94 -18.38 8.77
CA TYR A 745 89.83 -19.04 8.09
C TYR A 745 89.07 -19.88 9.11
N PHE A 746 87.75 -19.69 9.17
CA PHE A 746 86.88 -20.43 10.08
C PHE A 746 86.00 -21.42 9.29
N ASP A 747 86.18 -22.70 9.57
CA ASP A 747 85.24 -23.75 9.20
C ASP A 747 84.65 -24.38 10.48
N PRO A 748 83.34 -24.23 10.72
CA PRO A 748 82.70 -24.71 11.95
C PRO A 748 82.76 -26.23 12.10
N SER A 749 82.99 -26.98 11.02
CA SER A 749 83.08 -28.45 11.06
C SER A 749 84.43 -28.95 11.60
N SER A 750 85.47 -28.11 11.54
CA SER A 750 86.85 -28.46 11.94
C SER A 750 87.38 -27.61 13.11
N ALA A 751 86.57 -26.67 13.60
CA ALA A 751 86.92 -25.77 14.70
C ALA A 751 87.20 -26.50 16.02
N LYS A 752 88.22 -26.04 16.76
CA LYS A 752 88.61 -26.60 18.05
C LYS A 752 88.16 -25.69 19.20
N PRO A 753 87.79 -26.25 20.37
CA PRO A 753 87.55 -25.45 21.55
C PRO A 753 88.75 -24.54 21.87
N GLY A 754 88.49 -23.25 22.08
CA GLY A 754 89.50 -22.21 22.30
C GLY A 754 89.84 -21.37 21.07
N ASP A 755 89.49 -21.81 19.85
CA ASP A 755 89.71 -21.00 18.64
C ASP A 755 88.92 -19.69 18.72
N ALA A 756 89.59 -18.57 18.47
CA ALA A 756 88.94 -17.25 18.32
C ALA A 756 88.53 -17.06 16.86
N VAL A 757 87.25 -16.78 16.63
CA VAL A 757 86.66 -16.72 15.29
C VAL A 757 86.03 -15.36 15.07
N HIS A 758 86.34 -14.72 13.94
CA HIS A 758 85.72 -13.47 13.52
C HIS A 758 84.67 -13.77 12.45
N LEU A 759 83.41 -13.44 12.76
CA LEU A 759 82.31 -13.50 11.81
C LEU A 759 81.94 -12.07 11.44
N SER A 760 81.87 -11.79 10.14
CA SER A 760 81.52 -10.46 9.63
C SER A 760 80.36 -10.56 8.65
N GLY A 761 79.51 -9.54 8.63
CA GLY A 761 78.36 -9.51 7.72
C GLY A 761 77.27 -10.52 8.07
N VAL A 762 77.11 -10.87 9.34
CA VAL A 762 76.20 -11.95 9.78
C VAL A 762 74.89 -11.41 10.35
N TYR A 763 73.79 -12.13 10.15
CA TYR A 763 72.49 -11.77 10.70
C TYR A 763 72.20 -12.60 11.94
N ASN A 764 71.67 -11.97 12.99
CA ASN A 764 71.19 -12.71 14.15
C ASN A 764 69.83 -13.34 13.82
N ARG A 765 69.76 -14.67 13.87
CA ARG A 765 68.57 -15.48 13.58
C ARG A 765 67.97 -16.10 14.84
N ALA A 766 68.43 -15.68 16.02
CA ALA A 766 67.81 -16.02 17.31
C ALA A 766 66.39 -15.43 17.35
N GLY A 767 65.40 -16.23 17.74
CA GLY A 767 63.97 -15.90 17.68
C GLY A 767 63.31 -16.12 16.30
N TRP A 768 64.09 -16.19 15.22
CA TRP A 768 63.58 -16.36 13.85
C TRP A 768 63.68 -17.79 13.35
N ASP A 769 64.91 -18.27 13.14
CA ASP A 769 65.20 -19.63 12.67
C ASP A 769 65.58 -20.56 13.83
N PHE A 770 66.00 -19.97 14.95
CA PHE A 770 66.47 -20.67 16.14
C PHE A 770 65.78 -20.11 17.38
N ASP A 771 65.60 -20.94 18.39
CA ASP A 771 64.99 -20.53 19.65
C ASP A 771 65.87 -19.49 20.34
N GLY A 772 65.32 -18.29 20.53
CA GLY A 772 66.03 -17.15 21.14
C GLY A 772 66.23 -17.28 22.65
N ASN A 773 65.68 -18.31 23.30
CA ASN A 773 65.79 -18.49 24.74
C ASN A 773 67.15 -19.03 25.20
N GLN A 774 67.82 -19.85 24.37
CA GLN A 774 69.04 -20.55 24.77
C GLN A 774 70.31 -19.77 24.44
N TYR A 775 70.30 -19.00 23.35
CA TYR A 775 71.45 -18.26 22.86
C TYR A 775 71.01 -16.86 22.45
N GLY A 776 71.77 -15.84 22.88
CA GLY A 776 71.49 -14.45 22.48
C GLY A 776 71.81 -14.19 21.00
N PHE A 777 72.75 -14.94 20.43
CA PHE A 777 73.07 -14.93 19.01
C PHE A 777 72.86 -16.32 18.39
N SER A 778 72.28 -16.42 17.21
CA SER A 778 72.20 -17.70 16.49
C SER A 778 72.24 -17.49 14.99
N MET A 779 72.92 -18.36 14.24
CA MET A 779 72.90 -18.30 12.77
C MET A 779 73.27 -19.66 12.14
N ARG A 780 73.20 -19.76 10.81
CA ARG A 780 73.86 -20.82 10.05
C ARG A 780 75.10 -20.27 9.36
N PHE A 781 76.24 -20.93 9.55
CA PHE A 781 77.48 -20.59 8.85
C PHE A 781 78.00 -21.86 8.15
N ASN A 782 78.19 -21.81 6.83
CA ASN A 782 78.55 -22.97 6.00
C ASN A 782 77.66 -24.21 6.27
N GLY A 783 76.36 -24.00 6.45
CA GLY A 783 75.37 -25.06 6.72
C GLY A 783 75.31 -25.53 8.18
N VAL A 784 76.27 -25.17 9.03
CA VAL A 784 76.33 -25.56 10.44
C VAL A 784 75.64 -24.51 11.33
N PRO A 785 74.66 -24.89 12.17
CA PRO A 785 74.09 -23.99 13.18
C PRO A 785 75.13 -23.55 14.21
N LEU A 786 75.15 -22.26 14.52
CA LEU A 786 75.97 -21.65 15.56
C LEU A 786 75.06 -21.07 16.65
N GLY A 787 75.39 -21.35 17.92
CA GLY A 787 74.72 -20.77 19.09
C GLY A 787 75.70 -19.95 19.92
N GLY A 788 75.50 -18.63 19.99
CA GLY A 788 76.36 -17.68 20.68
C GLY A 788 75.80 -17.24 22.02
N ILE A 789 76.58 -17.40 23.08
CA ILE A 789 76.30 -16.84 24.41
C ILE A 789 77.11 -15.55 24.56
N TYR A 790 76.43 -14.43 24.80
CA TYR A 790 77.09 -13.15 25.04
C TYR A 790 77.80 -13.13 26.39
N ASP A 791 79.02 -12.58 26.41
CA ASP A 791 79.63 -12.19 27.69
C ASP A 791 78.80 -11.09 28.37
N THR A 792 78.91 -11.03 29.71
CA THR A 792 78.04 -10.17 30.54
C THR A 792 78.10 -8.69 30.14
N TYR A 793 79.26 -8.17 29.73
CA TYR A 793 79.38 -6.77 29.31
C TYR A 793 78.72 -6.50 27.96
N ILE A 794 78.60 -7.51 27.09
CA ILE A 794 77.89 -7.39 25.81
C ILE A 794 76.39 -7.28 26.07
N ASN A 795 75.84 -8.14 26.94
CA ASN A 795 74.43 -8.03 27.37
C ASN A 795 74.15 -6.65 27.95
N LYS A 796 75.02 -6.13 28.83
CA LYS A 796 74.87 -4.77 29.38
C LYS A 796 74.89 -3.68 28.31
N ALA A 797 75.71 -3.82 27.27
CA ALA A 797 75.77 -2.86 26.17
C ALA A 797 74.50 -2.91 25.29
N LEU A 798 74.02 -4.11 24.97
CA LEU A 798 72.77 -4.33 24.25
C LEU A 798 71.58 -3.79 25.05
N ASP A 799 71.50 -4.10 26.35
CA ASP A 799 70.45 -3.61 27.24
C ASP A 799 70.49 -2.08 27.38
N HIS A 800 71.68 -1.49 27.46
CA HIS A 800 71.82 -0.05 27.51
C HIS A 800 71.32 0.61 26.21
N ALA A 801 71.66 0.08 25.04
CA ALA A 801 71.16 0.61 23.77
C ALA A 801 69.64 0.43 23.64
N ALA A 802 69.10 -0.75 23.94
CA ALA A 802 67.67 -1.05 23.79
C ALA A 802 66.80 -0.36 24.85
N TYR A 803 67.18 -0.40 26.13
CA TYR A 803 66.32 0.02 27.24
C TYR A 803 66.63 1.41 27.77
N VAL A 804 67.89 1.85 27.75
CA VAL A 804 68.27 3.20 28.23
C VAL A 804 68.20 4.21 27.10
N LEU A 805 68.82 3.91 25.95
CA LEU A 805 68.84 4.82 24.80
C LEU A 805 67.62 4.67 23.87
N LYS A 806 66.82 3.60 24.05
CA LYS A 806 65.64 3.29 23.22
C LYS A 806 65.99 3.20 21.72
N LEU A 807 67.16 2.65 21.41
CA LEU A 807 67.63 2.44 20.06
C LEU A 807 67.26 1.02 19.60
N THR A 808 66.87 0.91 18.33
CA THR A 808 66.61 -0.38 17.71
C THR A 808 67.93 -1.06 17.36
N ILE A 809 68.13 -2.27 17.87
CA ILE A 809 69.23 -3.16 17.47
C ILE A 809 68.65 -4.11 16.43
N ASP A 810 68.76 -3.70 15.17
CA ASP A 810 68.13 -4.38 14.04
C ASP A 810 68.90 -5.68 13.70
N ASP A 811 68.24 -6.82 13.87
CA ASP A 811 68.76 -8.14 13.54
C ASP A 811 68.64 -8.49 12.05
N HIS A 812 67.98 -7.63 11.26
CA HIS A 812 67.98 -7.63 9.79
C HIS A 812 69.14 -6.83 9.20
N LYS A 813 70.03 -6.26 10.02
CA LYS A 813 71.29 -5.65 9.58
C LYS A 813 72.47 -6.57 9.84
N GLU A 814 73.55 -6.32 9.12
CA GLU A 814 74.80 -7.05 9.29
C GLU A 814 75.47 -6.75 10.63
N TRP A 815 75.72 -7.81 11.39
CA TRP A 815 76.48 -7.80 12.64
C TRP A 815 77.88 -8.31 12.36
N ASP A 816 78.85 -7.81 13.11
CA ASP A 816 80.18 -8.41 13.19
C ASP A 816 80.42 -8.86 14.62
N LEU A 817 81.05 -10.02 14.82
CA LEU A 817 81.33 -10.52 16.15
C LEU A 817 82.62 -11.32 16.20
N VAL A 818 83.21 -11.38 17.38
CA VAL A 818 84.31 -12.31 17.69
C VAL A 818 83.85 -13.24 18.79
N GLY A 819 83.96 -14.55 18.53
CA GLY A 819 83.58 -15.59 19.47
C GLY A 819 84.74 -16.54 19.78
N ILE A 820 84.74 -17.12 20.98
CA ILE A 820 85.60 -18.25 21.34
C ILE A 820 84.79 -19.52 21.21
N VAL A 821 85.29 -20.49 20.45
CA VAL A 821 84.65 -21.80 20.29
C VAL A 821 84.65 -22.53 21.63
N LEU A 822 83.47 -22.93 22.11
CA LEU A 822 83.30 -23.72 23.33
C LEU A 822 83.21 -25.24 23.04
N GLY A 823 83.00 -25.60 21.77
CA GLY A 823 82.78 -26.98 21.32
C GLY A 823 81.34 -27.25 20.89
N PRO A 824 80.97 -28.53 20.70
CA PRO A 824 79.63 -28.90 20.23
C PRO A 824 78.55 -28.61 21.28
N GLY A 825 77.33 -28.40 20.81
CA GLY A 825 76.14 -28.22 21.63
C GLY A 825 74.87 -28.57 20.87
N SER A 826 73.74 -28.13 21.41
CA SER A 826 72.44 -28.21 20.75
C SER A 826 71.75 -26.87 20.80
N ILE A 827 70.97 -26.57 19.76
CA ILE A 827 70.09 -25.41 19.63
C ILE A 827 68.75 -25.88 19.06
N ASN A 828 67.63 -25.30 19.49
CA ASN A 828 66.36 -25.62 18.86
C ASN A 828 66.18 -24.82 17.57
N GLN A 829 65.92 -25.49 16.46
CA GLN A 829 65.63 -24.88 15.17
C GLN A 829 64.11 -24.84 14.94
N ARG A 830 63.62 -23.73 14.40
CA ARG A 830 62.25 -23.59 13.93
C ARG A 830 62.03 -24.52 12.74
N THR A 831 61.12 -25.45 12.89
CA THR A 831 60.68 -26.33 11.82
C THR A 831 59.18 -26.19 11.67
N LYS A 832 58.71 -26.22 10.42
CA LYS A 832 57.29 -26.26 10.13
C LYS A 832 56.91 -27.70 9.83
N ARG A 833 55.88 -28.19 10.51
CA ARG A 833 55.30 -29.49 10.22
C ARG A 833 53.82 -29.30 9.92
N THR A 834 53.40 -29.81 8.77
CA THR A 834 51.98 -29.92 8.46
C THR A 834 51.43 -31.13 9.22
N ILE A 835 50.50 -30.89 10.14
CA ILE A 835 49.74 -31.95 10.79
C ILE A 835 48.31 -31.97 10.26
N ARG A 836 47.73 -33.16 10.15
CA ARG A 836 46.33 -33.31 9.78
C ARG A 836 45.49 -33.42 11.05
N ARG A 837 44.59 -32.46 11.26
CA ARG A 837 43.67 -32.43 12.41
C ARG A 837 42.25 -32.61 11.88
N GLY A 838 41.81 -33.86 11.80
CA GLY A 838 40.55 -34.19 11.12
C GLY A 838 40.69 -34.15 9.59
N MET A 839 39.86 -33.35 8.92
CA MET A 839 39.92 -33.14 7.46
C MET A 839 40.88 -32.01 7.06
N ASP A 840 41.24 -31.12 7.99
CA ASP A 840 42.09 -29.95 7.73
C ASP A 840 43.57 -30.25 7.96
N THR A 841 44.43 -29.55 7.21
CA THR A 841 45.87 -29.52 7.41
C THR A 841 46.26 -28.18 8.04
N GLU A 842 46.84 -28.22 9.24
CA GLU A 842 47.39 -27.05 9.92
C GLU A 842 48.92 -27.10 9.84
N GLU A 843 49.57 -25.96 9.56
CA GLU A 843 51.01 -25.81 9.78
C GLU A 843 51.24 -25.48 11.25
N ILE A 844 51.84 -26.41 11.99
CA ILE A 844 52.35 -26.13 13.33
C ILE A 844 53.84 -25.82 13.25
N GLU A 845 54.25 -24.86 14.05
CA GLU A 845 55.66 -24.54 14.24
C GLU A 845 56.19 -25.30 15.44
N GLU A 846 57.20 -26.14 15.22
CA GLU A 846 57.87 -26.92 16.25
C GLU A 846 59.33 -26.50 16.34
N TRP A 847 59.86 -26.41 17.56
CA TRP A 847 61.26 -26.12 17.84
C TRP A 847 61.99 -27.43 18.11
N LEU A 848 62.77 -27.92 17.15
CA LEU A 848 63.45 -29.21 17.24
C LEU A 848 64.95 -29.04 17.55
N PRO A 849 65.51 -29.80 18.52
CA PRO A 849 66.93 -29.70 18.84
C PRO A 849 67.78 -30.21 17.67
N VAL A 850 68.70 -29.39 17.21
CA VAL A 850 69.73 -29.74 16.22
C VAL A 850 71.12 -29.55 16.82
N GLY A 851 72.11 -30.27 16.31
CA GLY A 851 73.51 -30.06 16.70
C GLY A 851 73.97 -28.68 16.26
N CYS A 852 74.69 -27.99 17.15
CA CYS A 852 75.31 -26.69 16.85
C CYS A 852 76.75 -26.62 17.34
N LEU A 853 77.49 -25.63 16.86
CA LEU A 853 78.73 -25.21 17.48
C LEU A 853 78.45 -24.05 18.44
N ARG A 854 78.89 -24.19 19.70
CA ARG A 854 78.70 -23.17 20.73
C ARG A 854 79.84 -22.17 20.69
N LEU A 855 79.48 -20.89 20.69
CA LEU A 855 80.41 -19.77 20.78
C LEU A 855 80.16 -18.99 22.07
N ARG A 856 81.23 -18.53 22.72
CA ARG A 856 81.17 -17.43 23.69
C ARG A 856 81.53 -16.15 22.94
N ILE A 857 80.57 -15.26 22.75
CA ILE A 857 80.78 -14.00 22.03
C ILE A 857 81.48 -13.03 22.98
N ILE A 858 82.69 -12.61 22.61
CA ILE A 858 83.56 -11.73 23.39
C ILE A 858 83.69 -10.34 22.76
N ALA A 859 83.32 -10.15 21.49
CA ALA A 859 83.18 -8.83 20.91
C ALA A 859 82.01 -8.79 19.94
N LEU A 860 81.34 -7.65 19.85
CA LEU A 860 80.15 -7.47 19.02
C LEU A 860 80.10 -6.05 18.46
N ARG A 861 79.79 -5.95 17.17
CA ARG A 861 79.29 -4.76 16.48
C ARG A 861 77.91 -5.08 15.89
N ALA A 862 76.86 -4.45 16.43
CA ALA A 862 75.48 -4.66 16.01
C ALA A 862 74.75 -3.32 15.98
N GLY A 863 74.64 -2.71 14.79
CA GLY A 863 74.10 -1.35 14.63
C GLY A 863 74.81 -0.35 15.55
N PRO A 864 74.10 0.31 16.50
CA PRO A 864 74.68 1.33 17.38
C PRO A 864 75.56 0.76 18.50
N VAL A 865 75.66 -0.57 18.63
CA VAL A 865 76.43 -1.22 19.69
C VAL A 865 77.77 -1.66 19.15
N VAL A 866 78.85 -1.24 19.82
CA VAL A 866 80.21 -1.78 19.64
C VAL A 866 80.84 -2.05 21.01
N VAL A 867 81.36 -3.25 21.21
CA VAL A 867 81.93 -3.65 22.49
C VAL A 867 82.91 -4.81 22.32
N GLY A 868 83.97 -4.82 23.13
CA GLY A 868 84.99 -5.87 23.17
C GLY A 868 85.91 -5.74 24.39
N PRO A 869 86.83 -6.70 24.59
CA PRO A 869 87.70 -6.79 25.77
C PRO A 869 88.79 -5.72 25.84
#